data_AF-A0A2C6CUR3-F1
#
_entry.id   AF-A0A2C6CUR3-F1
#
_cell.length_a   1.000
_cell.length_b   1.000
_cell.length_c   1.000
_cell.angle_alpha   90.00
_cell.angle_beta   90.00
_cell.angle_gamma   90.00
#
_symmetry.space_group_name_H-M   'P 1'
#
loop_
_entity.id
_entity.type
_entity.pdbx_description
1 polymer ?
#
loop_
_entity_poly.entity_id
_entity_poly.type
_entity_poly.pdbx_seq_one_letter_code
_entity_poly.pdbx_strand_id
1 'polypeptide(L)'
;MPIYFILTCDAPPNIDLSDPYSNNLHVFSSGYDTLLHVKLAITSIANVGDISFDDLTIASNMKYWCRNQYVDFDEVIYDGPIGAIQSQPGNEIGITYTFGNELINNNNYIFEVFAAATAESKFSDAFIYIDYNELGFQPNIASELSFIPGDLLLEGGNLYETFPFDFDENTLQFIIFSGGAPDPNQLTILSTTPKKVGTFTFPISSCDQEKEIKFNSETEVSDHTHYTGVMPVPYELYDPVKADDDLSGKICDCEDPEITMLSDLSINAGNGEVLVITGTDFGTYSFTDSKVMFRNGDDGGSSWMTAPRSSITENGIIQWSDDEIKVRVPSVGANSLITKPAASGFVRVENACGEDNSEDELNIPFAITNVKSSSTSGEPVKIGLSNLNENGICFTYGNLEGNDVPAWVKIEFANAISEWCNKTEIPLSVKQEEVEINGAAFNDGINSVTIENDLEVHAGAAVLFAGRTDGDGCNNGRVMTDIDIVISPSLIGSMPSSADEIDMRNKLKHEIGHVQMINHSVDLDAGSVPFQPIVYWSHTATAQGGQFVSIKPVDEEGANLIYQTSSDIVNTNCGGTPIEPSDNCNLICEDPNNTTIYQHESSKIEIYPNPISGTRLNLKVNGAELERDAQASISNIAGEVFPIYRRGINTFEMVTKPSPGLYVLKIYQYDATIVKKVIIQ
;
A
#
# COMPACT_ATOMS: atom_id res chain seq x y z
N MET A 1 43.52 43.42 -35.92
CA MET A 1 43.67 42.53 -37.10
C MET A 1 44.13 43.36 -38.29
N PRO A 2 45.02 42.83 -39.14
CA PRO A 2 45.29 43.39 -40.45
C PRO A 2 44.09 43.28 -41.38
N ILE A 3 43.85 44.32 -42.19
CA ILE A 3 43.02 44.21 -43.39
C ILE A 3 43.97 43.87 -44.54
N TYR A 4 43.66 42.84 -45.31
CA TYR A 4 44.51 42.36 -46.39
C TYR A 4 43.98 42.78 -47.76
N PHE A 5 44.85 43.26 -48.64
CA PHE A 5 44.51 43.63 -50.02
C PHE A 5 45.37 42.80 -50.97
N ILE A 6 44.75 42.24 -52.01
CA ILE A 6 45.48 41.54 -53.09
C ILE A 6 45.67 42.54 -54.24
N LEU A 7 46.93 42.80 -54.58
CA LEU A 7 47.32 43.71 -55.65
C LEU A 7 47.98 42.92 -56.79
N THR A 8 47.42 43.00 -57.99
CA THR A 8 48.13 42.60 -59.22
C THR A 8 48.35 43.83 -60.09
N CYS A 9 49.57 44.35 -60.09
CA CYS A 9 50.01 45.40 -61.01
C CYS A 9 51.45 45.08 -61.44
N ASP A 10 51.73 45.14 -62.75
CA ASP A 10 53.06 44.82 -63.32
C ASP A 10 54.17 45.87 -62.99
N ALA A 11 53.89 46.80 -62.08
CA ALA A 11 54.87 47.71 -61.45
C ALA A 11 54.30 48.22 -60.10
N PRO A 12 55.15 48.54 -59.10
CA PRO A 12 54.69 48.83 -57.74
C PRO A 12 53.83 50.10 -57.69
N PRO A 13 52.56 50.03 -57.27
CA PRO A 13 51.70 51.20 -57.10
C PRO A 13 51.96 51.87 -55.76
N ASN A 14 51.80 53.20 -55.71
CA ASN A 14 51.88 54.01 -54.50
C ASN A 14 50.47 54.55 -54.22
N ILE A 15 49.96 54.61 -52.99
CA ILE A 15 48.55 54.99 -52.73
C ILE A 15 48.50 56.14 -51.73
N ASP A 16 47.67 57.18 -51.98
CA ASP A 16 47.46 58.29 -51.04
C ASP A 16 46.08 58.21 -50.38
N LEU A 17 46.12 58.28 -49.06
CA LEU A 17 44.97 58.44 -48.19
C LEU A 17 45.27 59.64 -47.29
N SER A 18 44.86 60.83 -47.76
CA SER A 18 44.71 62.12 -47.08
C SER A 18 45.94 63.06 -46.97
N ASP A 19 46.18 63.86 -48.02
CA ASP A 19 46.53 65.32 -48.03
C ASP A 19 47.35 65.67 -49.31
N PRO A 20 46.92 66.59 -50.20
CA PRO A 20 47.59 66.84 -51.50
C PRO A 20 49.02 67.42 -51.44
N TYR A 21 49.68 67.50 -50.28
CA TYR A 21 51.07 67.95 -50.16
C TYR A 21 51.97 67.11 -49.22
N SER A 22 51.58 65.90 -48.83
CA SER A 22 52.43 65.04 -47.99
C SER A 22 53.17 63.96 -48.82
N ASN A 23 54.47 63.77 -48.56
CA ASN A 23 55.31 62.75 -49.20
C ASN A 23 55.07 61.32 -48.65
N ASN A 24 53.92 61.04 -48.02
CA ASN A 24 53.67 59.78 -47.32
C ASN A 24 52.73 58.86 -48.11
N LEU A 25 53.22 58.35 -49.24
CA LEU A 25 52.57 57.26 -49.95
C LEU A 25 53.02 55.93 -49.35
N HIS A 26 52.09 55.02 -49.06
CA HIS A 26 52.41 53.67 -48.60
C HIS A 26 52.63 52.75 -49.79
N VAL A 27 53.78 52.08 -49.84
CA VAL A 27 54.13 51.10 -50.87
C VAL A 27 53.79 49.72 -50.34
N PHE A 28 52.82 49.07 -50.96
CA PHE A 28 52.47 47.69 -50.65
C PHE A 28 53.57 46.73 -51.14
N SER A 29 53.86 45.71 -50.34
CA SER A 29 54.65 44.57 -50.79
C SER A 29 53.76 43.56 -51.54
N SER A 30 54.35 42.51 -52.15
CA SER A 30 53.57 41.37 -52.66
C SER A 30 52.99 40.49 -51.57
N GLY A 31 53.23 40.83 -50.30
CA GLY A 31 52.64 40.20 -49.13
C GLY A 31 51.51 41.03 -48.55
N TYR A 32 50.97 40.52 -47.47
CA TYR A 32 49.87 41.11 -46.74
C TYR A 32 50.34 42.25 -45.82
N ASP A 33 49.90 43.48 -46.07
CA ASP A 33 50.22 44.66 -45.24
C ASP A 33 49.00 45.15 -44.44
N THR A 34 49.22 45.59 -43.20
CA THR A 34 48.16 46.10 -42.30
C THR A 34 47.92 47.58 -42.52
N LEU A 35 46.70 47.97 -42.91
CA LEU A 35 46.36 49.37 -43.19
C LEU A 35 45.68 50.12 -42.05
N LEU A 36 44.80 49.46 -41.29
CA LEU A 36 44.00 50.11 -40.26
C LEU A 36 43.76 49.17 -39.09
N HIS A 37 43.79 49.72 -37.87
CA HIS A 37 43.18 49.11 -36.70
C HIS A 37 41.91 49.89 -36.36
N VAL A 38 40.76 49.22 -36.47
CA VAL A 38 39.48 49.81 -36.06
C VAL A 38 39.24 49.45 -34.61
N LYS A 39 39.05 50.48 -33.77
CA LYS A 39 38.58 50.31 -32.39
C LYS A 39 37.09 50.64 -32.37
N LEU A 40 36.26 49.63 -32.16
CA LEU A 40 34.81 49.79 -32.03
C LEU A 40 34.44 49.84 -30.55
N ALA A 41 33.58 50.78 -30.18
CA ALA A 41 32.92 50.78 -28.89
C ALA A 41 31.63 49.99 -29.03
N ILE A 42 31.60 48.80 -28.44
CA ILE A 42 30.39 47.96 -28.38
C ILE A 42 29.70 48.16 -27.04
N THR A 43 28.38 48.18 -27.05
CA THR A 43 27.55 48.35 -25.85
C THR A 43 27.16 47.01 -25.20
N SER A 44 27.39 45.89 -25.89
CA SER A 44 27.16 44.52 -25.41
C SER A 44 28.09 43.54 -26.12
N ILE A 45 28.59 42.53 -25.40
CA ILE A 45 29.52 41.52 -25.93
C ILE A 45 28.83 40.49 -26.84
N ALA A 46 27.51 40.29 -26.68
CA ALA A 46 26.72 39.44 -27.56
C ALA A 46 26.72 39.93 -29.02
N ASN A 47 26.89 41.24 -29.22
CA ASN A 47 26.94 41.85 -30.55
C ASN A 47 28.29 41.65 -31.26
N VAL A 48 29.28 41.02 -30.63
CA VAL A 48 30.61 40.77 -31.24
C VAL A 48 30.56 39.61 -32.21
N GLY A 49 29.67 38.63 -31.98
CA GLY A 49 29.49 37.48 -32.87
C GLY A 49 28.82 37.80 -34.20
N ASP A 50 28.12 38.94 -34.29
CA ASP A 50 27.32 39.34 -35.46
C ASP A 50 28.00 40.38 -36.35
N ILE A 51 29.23 40.82 -36.04
CA ILE A 51 29.94 41.77 -36.91
C ILE A 51 30.52 41.00 -38.10
N SER A 52 29.85 41.09 -39.25
CA SER A 52 30.37 40.62 -40.53
C SER A 52 31.02 41.78 -41.31
N PHE A 53 31.79 41.47 -42.35
CA PHE A 53 32.28 42.52 -43.25
C PHE A 53 31.14 43.24 -43.99
N ASP A 54 29.95 42.63 -44.12
CA ASP A 54 28.79 43.26 -44.74
C ASP A 54 28.23 44.42 -43.90
N ASP A 55 28.56 44.47 -42.61
CA ASP A 55 28.15 45.53 -41.68
C ASP A 55 29.10 46.73 -41.67
N LEU A 56 30.24 46.63 -42.37
CA LEU A 56 31.25 47.69 -42.51
C LEU A 56 31.27 48.24 -43.93
N THR A 57 30.55 49.33 -44.18
CA THR A 57 30.67 50.04 -45.47
C THR A 57 31.93 50.91 -45.50
N ILE A 58 32.94 50.55 -46.29
CA ILE A 58 34.01 51.49 -46.68
C ILE A 58 33.47 52.38 -47.81
N ALA A 59 32.77 53.47 -47.44
CA ALA A 59 32.24 54.41 -48.40
C ALA A 59 33.31 55.43 -48.82
N SER A 60 34.07 55.17 -49.89
CA SER A 60 34.61 56.15 -50.87
C SER A 60 35.78 55.62 -51.69
N ASN A 61 36.01 56.27 -52.85
CA ASN A 61 36.99 56.00 -53.91
C ASN A 61 38.41 55.70 -53.40
N MET A 62 38.74 54.42 -53.18
CA MET A 62 40.12 54.01 -53.05
C MET A 62 40.84 54.24 -54.38
N LYS A 63 41.93 55.00 -54.35
CA LYS A 63 42.71 55.36 -55.54
C LYS A 63 44.18 55.09 -55.32
N TYR A 64 44.83 54.43 -56.27
CA TYR A 64 46.28 54.30 -56.30
C TYR A 64 46.92 55.31 -57.27
N TRP A 65 48.06 55.86 -56.88
CA TRP A 65 48.93 56.70 -57.68
C TRP A 65 49.79 55.85 -58.62
N CYS A 66 49.52 55.98 -59.92
CA CYS A 66 50.29 55.34 -60.97
C CYS A 66 50.47 56.31 -62.15
N ARG A 67 51.71 56.42 -62.67
CA ARG A 67 52.04 57.29 -63.83
C ARG A 67 51.53 58.73 -63.71
N ASN A 68 51.76 59.35 -62.55
CA ASN A 68 51.39 60.74 -62.26
C ASN A 68 49.86 61.04 -62.25
N GLN A 69 49.03 60.03 -62.04
CA GLN A 69 47.60 60.22 -61.83
C GLN A 69 47.07 59.25 -60.77
N TYR A 70 45.98 59.63 -60.13
CA TYR A 70 45.20 58.77 -59.26
C TYR A 70 44.24 57.93 -60.11
N VAL A 71 44.31 56.62 -59.95
CA VAL A 71 43.47 55.64 -60.64
C VAL A 71 42.65 54.90 -59.58
N ASP A 72 41.35 54.77 -59.82
CA ASP A 72 40.48 53.98 -58.94
C ASP A 72 40.87 52.49 -59.01
N PHE A 73 40.64 51.75 -57.93
CA PHE A 73 40.75 50.29 -57.97
C PHE A 73 39.62 49.69 -58.80
N ASP A 74 39.96 48.72 -59.65
CA ASP A 74 38.98 48.04 -60.53
C ASP A 74 38.05 47.10 -59.75
N GLU A 75 38.55 46.49 -58.66
CA GLU A 75 37.78 45.61 -57.78
C GLU A 75 38.38 45.65 -56.36
N VAL A 76 37.53 45.67 -55.34
CA VAL A 76 37.92 45.50 -53.93
C VAL A 76 37.16 44.29 -53.41
N ILE A 77 37.87 43.19 -53.20
CA ILE A 77 37.30 41.93 -52.73
C ILE A 77 37.45 41.86 -51.21
N TYR A 78 36.34 41.63 -50.51
CA TYR A 78 36.31 41.36 -49.08
C TYR A 78 36.10 39.86 -48.89
N ASP A 79 37.06 39.15 -48.30
CA ASP A 79 36.94 37.71 -48.06
C ASP A 79 37.55 37.35 -46.69
N GLY A 80 36.77 36.61 -45.90
CA GLY A 80 37.15 36.09 -44.57
C GLY A 80 36.11 36.38 -43.48
N PRO A 81 35.67 35.38 -42.69
CA PRO A 81 34.91 35.64 -41.47
C PRO A 81 35.77 36.41 -40.46
N ILE A 82 35.17 37.36 -39.74
CA ILE A 82 35.81 38.01 -38.59
C ILE A 82 35.82 36.98 -37.45
N GLY A 83 36.88 36.16 -37.40
CA GLY A 83 37.10 35.31 -36.24
C GLY A 83 37.48 36.18 -35.04
N ALA A 84 36.57 36.35 -34.08
CA ALA A 84 36.94 36.78 -32.74
C ALA A 84 37.71 35.64 -32.07
N ILE A 85 39.02 35.58 -32.28
CA ILE A 85 39.88 34.62 -31.59
C ILE A 85 40.21 35.23 -30.23
N GLN A 86 39.48 34.86 -29.18
CA GLN A 86 40.06 34.89 -27.83
C GLN A 86 40.91 33.62 -27.67
N SER A 87 42.10 33.64 -28.26
CA SER A 87 43.18 32.81 -27.75
C SER A 87 43.91 33.68 -26.74
N GLN A 88 43.74 33.40 -25.45
CA GLN A 88 44.81 33.63 -24.49
C GLN A 88 45.57 32.30 -24.39
N PRO A 89 46.62 32.05 -25.18
CA PRO A 89 47.53 30.95 -24.89
C PRO A 89 48.23 31.29 -23.57
N GLY A 90 47.84 30.59 -22.50
CA GLY A 90 48.44 30.75 -21.16
C GLY A 90 47.46 30.85 -19.99
N ASN A 91 46.16 30.67 -20.21
CA ASN A 91 45.21 30.62 -19.10
C ASN A 91 45.30 29.24 -18.41
N GLU A 92 46.29 29.09 -17.52
CA GLU A 92 46.57 27.83 -16.81
C GLU A 92 45.71 27.65 -15.56
N ILE A 93 44.86 28.64 -15.21
CA ILE A 93 44.06 28.60 -13.99
C ILE A 93 42.70 27.98 -14.30
N GLY A 94 42.59 26.67 -14.08
CA GLY A 94 41.31 25.96 -14.01
C GLY A 94 40.62 26.06 -12.64
N ILE A 95 39.33 25.70 -12.59
CA ILE A 95 38.50 25.57 -11.39
C ILE A 95 37.88 24.18 -11.33
N THR A 96 37.71 23.63 -10.13
CA THR A 96 37.08 22.33 -9.89
C THR A 96 36.00 22.48 -8.83
N TYR A 97 34.81 21.92 -9.11
CA TYR A 97 33.68 21.84 -8.20
C TYR A 97 33.49 20.41 -7.70
N THR A 98 33.17 20.26 -6.41
CA THR A 98 32.86 18.95 -5.79
C THR A 98 31.71 19.09 -4.81
N PHE A 99 30.98 18.01 -4.57
CA PHE A 99 29.99 17.90 -3.50
C PHE A 99 30.65 17.44 -2.20
N GLY A 100 29.96 17.58 -1.07
CA GLY A 100 30.41 17.03 0.20
C GLY A 100 29.44 17.26 1.34
N ASN A 101 29.74 16.66 2.50
CA ASN A 101 29.00 16.83 3.76
C ASN A 101 27.47 16.68 3.60
N GLU A 102 27.04 15.54 3.04
CA GLU A 102 25.61 15.23 2.92
C GLU A 102 24.98 14.84 4.26
N LEU A 103 23.73 15.25 4.49
CA LEU A 103 22.91 14.80 5.61
C LEU A 103 21.43 15.01 5.34
N ILE A 104 20.59 14.28 6.07
CA ILE A 104 19.13 14.42 6.02
C ILE A 104 18.64 15.06 7.31
N ASN A 105 17.79 16.07 7.19
CA ASN A 105 17.23 16.78 8.33
C ASN A 105 15.77 17.18 8.07
N ASN A 106 14.83 16.53 8.80
CA ASN A 106 13.41 16.89 8.81
C ASN A 106 12.82 17.09 7.40
N ASN A 107 12.86 16.04 6.57
CA ASN A 107 12.43 16.04 5.16
C ASN A 107 13.23 16.95 4.24
N ASN A 108 14.46 17.33 4.60
CA ASN A 108 15.36 18.03 3.70
C ASN A 108 16.63 17.23 3.49
N TYR A 109 17.09 17.18 2.25
CA TYR A 109 18.39 16.67 1.88
C TYR A 109 19.37 17.83 1.77
N ILE A 110 20.43 17.77 2.56
CA ILE A 110 21.40 18.85 2.68
C ILE A 110 22.73 18.36 2.13
N PHE A 111 23.36 19.17 1.27
CA PHE A 111 24.70 18.92 0.78
C PHE A 111 25.45 20.24 0.60
N GLU A 112 26.78 20.16 0.51
CA GLU A 112 27.64 21.32 0.32
C GLU A 112 28.34 21.25 -1.03
N VAL A 113 28.52 22.42 -1.66
CA VAL A 113 29.34 22.56 -2.87
C VAL A 113 30.64 23.25 -2.50
N PHE A 114 31.76 22.70 -2.96
CA PHE A 114 33.10 23.25 -2.80
C PHE A 114 33.68 23.65 -4.15
N ALA A 115 34.57 24.65 -4.15
CA ALA A 115 35.35 25.04 -5.31
C ALA A 115 36.83 25.12 -4.96
N ALA A 116 37.72 24.74 -5.88
CA ALA A 116 39.16 24.92 -5.78
C ALA A 116 39.71 25.39 -7.13
N ALA A 117 40.68 26.31 -7.12
CA ALA A 117 41.39 26.73 -8.32
C ALA A 117 42.73 25.98 -8.44
N THR A 118 43.21 25.76 -9.65
CA THR A 118 44.51 25.11 -9.91
C THR A 118 45.71 26.00 -9.51
N ALA A 119 45.50 27.30 -9.37
CA ALA A 119 46.44 28.28 -8.84
C ALA A 119 45.68 29.38 -8.07
N GLU A 120 46.39 30.20 -7.29
CA GLU A 120 45.77 31.31 -6.56
C GLU A 120 45.19 32.36 -7.53
N SER A 121 43.91 32.67 -7.38
CA SER A 121 43.18 33.63 -8.20
C SER A 121 42.14 34.40 -7.37
N LYS A 122 41.62 35.50 -7.92
CA LYS A 122 40.52 36.27 -7.30
C LYS A 122 39.20 35.88 -7.96
N PHE A 123 38.39 35.10 -7.27
CA PHE A 123 37.12 34.58 -7.79
C PHE A 123 36.12 35.71 -8.06
N SER A 124 35.50 35.73 -9.25
CA SER A 124 34.55 36.76 -9.69
C SER A 124 33.14 36.18 -9.83
N ASP A 125 32.85 35.51 -10.95
CA ASP A 125 31.51 35.04 -11.27
C ASP A 125 31.53 33.55 -11.65
N ALA A 126 30.40 32.86 -11.47
CA ALA A 126 30.24 31.48 -11.86
C ALA A 126 28.77 31.13 -12.16
N PHE A 127 28.56 30.18 -13.07
CA PHE A 127 27.27 29.55 -13.34
C PHE A 127 27.42 28.05 -13.04
N ILE A 128 26.70 27.55 -12.05
CA ILE A 128 26.77 26.15 -11.64
C ILE A 128 25.43 25.50 -11.97
N TYR A 129 25.43 24.37 -12.66
CA TYR A 129 24.23 23.62 -13.03
C TYR A 129 24.25 22.27 -12.32
N ILE A 130 23.18 21.93 -11.61
CA ILE A 130 23.05 20.72 -10.80
C ILE A 130 21.81 19.96 -11.25
N ASP A 131 22.01 18.79 -11.85
CA ASP A 131 20.93 17.83 -12.12
C ASP A 131 20.50 17.17 -10.81
N TYR A 132 19.22 16.79 -10.70
CA TYR A 132 18.67 16.03 -9.58
C TYR A 132 17.48 15.16 -10.03
N ASN A 133 17.07 14.20 -9.19
CA ASN A 133 15.87 13.40 -9.44
C ASN A 133 14.59 14.13 -8.99
N GLU A 134 13.79 14.58 -9.95
CA GLU A 134 12.52 15.30 -9.71
C GLU A 134 11.46 14.46 -8.97
N LEU A 135 11.49 13.12 -9.07
CA LEU A 135 10.58 12.26 -8.29
C LEU A 135 10.95 12.29 -6.80
N GLY A 136 12.23 12.48 -6.52
CA GLY A 136 12.78 12.52 -5.18
C GLY A 136 12.68 13.90 -4.51
N PHE A 137 12.82 14.98 -5.29
CA PHE A 137 12.95 16.36 -4.76
C PHE A 137 11.91 17.37 -5.26
N GLN A 138 10.90 16.92 -6.03
CA GLN A 138 9.96 17.75 -6.80
C GLN A 138 10.63 18.52 -7.96
N PRO A 139 9.93 18.70 -9.10
CA PRO A 139 10.46 19.48 -10.21
C PRO A 139 10.45 20.98 -9.90
N ASN A 140 11.36 21.74 -10.51
CA ASN A 140 11.51 23.19 -10.36
C ASN A 140 11.75 23.65 -8.90
N ILE A 141 12.78 23.08 -8.27
CA ILE A 141 13.08 23.25 -6.84
C ILE A 141 13.59 24.65 -6.45
N ALA A 142 13.98 25.53 -7.39
CA ALA A 142 14.67 26.78 -7.07
C ALA A 142 13.87 27.71 -6.13
N SER A 143 12.54 27.67 -6.20
CA SER A 143 11.66 28.48 -5.33
C SER A 143 11.55 27.97 -3.90
N GLU A 144 11.84 26.69 -3.66
CA GLU A 144 11.79 26.04 -2.34
C GLU A 144 13.18 25.78 -1.75
N LEU A 145 14.23 25.91 -2.57
CA LEU A 145 15.61 25.75 -2.19
C LEU A 145 16.01 26.72 -1.08
N SER A 146 16.61 26.20 -0.01
CA SER A 146 17.38 27.03 0.94
C SER A 146 18.87 26.96 0.61
N PHE A 147 19.49 28.13 0.48
CA PHE A 147 20.92 28.28 0.26
C PHE A 147 21.58 29.10 1.37
N ILE A 148 22.65 28.56 1.95
CA ILE A 148 23.49 29.26 2.95
C ILE A 148 24.88 29.49 2.34
N PRO A 149 25.30 30.75 2.08
CA PRO A 149 26.62 31.06 1.53
C PRO A 149 27.76 30.46 2.37
N GLY A 150 28.75 29.90 1.70
CA GLY A 150 29.95 29.35 2.32
C GLY A 150 31.12 30.35 2.37
N ASP A 151 32.26 29.91 2.88
CA ASP A 151 33.44 30.75 3.08
C ASP A 151 33.94 31.43 1.80
N LEU A 152 33.77 30.80 0.63
CA LEU A 152 34.13 31.40 -0.66
C LEU A 152 33.38 32.72 -0.89
N LEU A 153 32.10 32.77 -0.51
CA LEU A 153 31.24 33.92 -0.75
C LEU A 153 31.27 34.88 0.44
N LEU A 154 31.43 34.39 1.66
CA LEU A 154 31.44 35.20 2.87
C LEU A 154 32.75 35.99 3.08
N GLU A 155 33.90 35.46 2.65
CA GLU A 155 35.19 36.15 2.81
C GLU A 155 35.28 37.44 2.00
N GLY A 156 34.56 37.54 0.88
CA GLY A 156 34.47 38.76 0.06
C GLY A 156 33.50 39.81 0.61
N GLY A 157 32.89 39.54 1.78
CA GLY A 157 31.81 40.35 2.33
C GLY A 157 30.50 40.16 1.57
N ASN A 158 29.58 41.13 1.66
CA ASN A 158 28.30 41.11 0.93
C ASN A 158 28.47 41.44 -0.58
N LEU A 159 29.60 41.07 -1.17
CA LEU A 159 29.93 41.39 -2.56
C LEU A 159 29.21 40.46 -3.54
N TYR A 160 29.13 39.17 -3.20
CA TYR A 160 28.53 38.18 -4.06
C TYR A 160 27.01 38.15 -3.89
N GLU A 161 26.30 38.30 -5.00
CA GLU A 161 24.88 38.01 -5.11
C GLU A 161 24.71 36.60 -5.69
N THR A 162 23.74 35.86 -5.16
CA THR A 162 23.45 34.49 -5.60
C THR A 162 22.02 34.37 -6.05
N PHE A 163 21.80 33.72 -7.19
CA PHE A 163 20.47 33.54 -7.77
C PHE A 163 20.26 32.08 -8.19
N PRO A 164 19.42 31.33 -7.48
CA PRO A 164 18.95 30.03 -7.95
C PRO A 164 17.82 30.23 -8.99
N PHE A 165 17.89 29.49 -10.09
CA PHE A 165 16.88 29.41 -11.14
C PHE A 165 16.66 27.96 -11.55
N ASP A 166 15.44 27.61 -11.92
CA ASP A 166 15.16 26.35 -12.60
C ASP A 166 15.55 26.50 -14.07
N PHE A 167 16.58 25.77 -14.51
CA PHE A 167 16.98 25.76 -15.91
C PHE A 167 16.00 24.92 -16.75
N ASP A 168 15.60 23.77 -16.17
CA ASP A 168 14.51 22.92 -16.62
C ASP A 168 13.90 22.19 -15.40
N GLU A 169 13.06 21.16 -15.63
CA GLU A 169 12.31 20.47 -14.57
C GLU A 169 13.20 19.79 -13.53
N ASN A 170 14.41 19.36 -13.91
CA ASN A 170 15.31 18.54 -13.08
C ASN A 170 16.74 19.09 -12.99
N THR A 171 16.96 20.34 -13.44
CA THR A 171 18.27 21.02 -13.41
C THR A 171 18.16 22.40 -12.74
N LEU A 172 18.90 22.57 -11.64
CA LEU A 172 19.06 23.83 -10.93
C LEU A 172 20.24 24.61 -11.52
N GLN A 173 20.01 25.83 -12.00
CA GLN A 173 21.06 26.81 -12.30
C GLN A 173 21.30 27.70 -11.09
N PHE A 174 22.54 27.79 -10.64
CA PHE A 174 22.97 28.62 -9.52
C PHE A 174 24.00 29.65 -10.00
N ILE A 175 23.58 30.91 -10.06
CA ILE A 175 24.42 32.03 -10.54
C ILE A 175 25.06 32.71 -9.34
N ILE A 176 26.37 32.93 -9.42
CA ILE A 176 27.16 33.71 -8.46
C ILE A 176 27.71 34.93 -9.20
N PHE A 177 27.38 36.12 -8.71
CA PHE A 177 27.75 37.37 -9.37
C PHE A 177 28.39 38.35 -8.39
N SER A 178 29.58 38.85 -8.72
CA SER A 178 30.35 39.80 -7.89
C SER A 178 30.07 41.28 -8.17
N GLY A 179 29.19 41.58 -9.13
CA GLY A 179 28.82 42.95 -9.51
C GLY A 179 29.58 43.49 -10.74
N GLY A 180 29.10 44.60 -11.31
CA GLY A 180 29.66 45.17 -12.55
C GLY A 180 31.05 45.83 -12.44
N ALA A 181 31.60 45.99 -11.23
CA ALA A 181 32.95 46.51 -10.97
C ALA A 181 33.36 46.32 -9.48
N PRO A 182 33.49 45.09 -8.98
CA PRO A 182 33.95 44.83 -7.62
C PRO A 182 35.28 45.54 -7.32
N ASP A 183 35.44 46.07 -6.10
CA ASP A 183 36.78 46.44 -5.61
C ASP A 183 37.62 45.16 -5.60
N PRO A 184 38.73 45.09 -6.38
CA PRO A 184 39.54 43.88 -6.46
C PRO A 184 40.10 43.41 -5.12
N ASN A 185 40.12 44.28 -4.11
CA ASN A 185 40.57 43.93 -2.76
C ASN A 185 39.47 43.24 -1.92
N GLN A 186 38.24 43.20 -2.41
CA GLN A 186 37.09 42.55 -1.79
C GLN A 186 36.75 41.20 -2.42
N LEU A 187 37.35 40.83 -3.56
CA LEU A 187 37.16 39.51 -4.15
C LEU A 187 37.86 38.44 -3.32
N THR A 188 37.18 37.31 -3.10
CA THR A 188 37.74 36.18 -2.37
C THR A 188 38.88 35.55 -3.15
N ILE A 189 39.97 35.25 -2.44
CA ILE A 189 41.09 34.49 -3.00
C ILE A 189 40.70 33.01 -3.02
N LEU A 190 40.63 32.42 -4.21
CA LEU A 190 40.46 31.00 -4.42
C LEU A 190 41.84 30.38 -4.73
N SER A 191 42.11 29.20 -4.18
CA SER A 191 43.41 28.53 -4.31
C SER A 191 43.21 27.03 -4.53
N THR A 192 44.30 26.26 -4.49
CA THR A 192 44.24 24.79 -4.57
C THR A 192 43.60 24.14 -3.35
N THR A 193 43.39 24.89 -2.26
CA THR A 193 42.61 24.40 -1.10
C THR A 193 41.13 24.67 -1.36
N PRO A 194 40.27 23.62 -1.36
CA PRO A 194 38.84 23.80 -1.56
C PRO A 194 38.23 24.77 -0.55
N LYS A 195 37.37 25.66 -1.05
CA LYS A 195 36.53 26.55 -0.24
C LYS A 195 35.08 26.23 -0.49
N LYS A 196 34.29 26.28 0.58
CA LYS A 196 32.84 26.04 0.52
C LYS A 196 32.17 27.18 -0.25
N VAL A 197 31.50 26.85 -1.35
CA VAL A 197 30.63 27.75 -2.11
C VAL A 197 29.38 28.04 -1.30
N GLY A 198 28.73 26.99 -0.80
CA GLY A 198 27.58 27.10 0.10
C GLY A 198 26.94 25.76 0.44
N THR A 199 25.87 25.83 1.22
CA THR A 199 25.05 24.70 1.65
C THR A 199 23.73 24.76 0.91
N PHE A 200 23.35 23.69 0.23
CA PHE A 200 22.07 23.53 -0.46
C PHE A 200 21.16 22.64 0.39
N THR A 201 19.89 23.00 0.48
CA THR A 201 18.86 22.25 1.23
C THR A 201 17.69 22.01 0.30
N PHE A 202 17.52 20.75 -0.14
CA PHE A 202 16.49 20.31 -1.07
C PHE A 202 15.33 19.70 -0.26
N PRO A 203 14.07 20.14 -0.43
CA PRO A 203 12.93 19.43 0.13
C PRO A 203 12.79 18.02 -0.45
N ILE A 204 12.65 17.02 0.41
CA ILE A 204 12.45 15.62 0.03
C ILE A 204 10.97 15.39 -0.23
N SER A 205 10.68 14.86 -1.41
CA SER A 205 9.33 14.47 -1.87
C SER A 205 9.10 12.97 -1.72
N SER A 206 10.15 12.17 -1.89
CA SER A 206 10.11 10.72 -1.68
C SER A 206 11.48 10.20 -1.26
N CYS A 207 11.53 9.52 -0.12
CA CYS A 207 12.75 8.89 0.40
C CYS A 207 13.20 7.67 -0.43
N ASP A 208 12.26 7.03 -1.15
CA ASP A 208 12.49 5.80 -1.92
C ASP A 208 13.21 6.04 -3.25
N GLN A 209 13.32 7.30 -3.66
CA GLN A 209 13.93 7.66 -4.94
C GLN A 209 15.46 7.78 -4.79
N GLU A 210 16.16 7.53 -5.89
CA GLU A 210 17.59 7.83 -6.01
C GLU A 210 17.80 9.36 -5.97
N LYS A 211 18.90 9.83 -5.37
CA LYS A 211 19.28 11.26 -5.32
C LYS A 211 19.49 11.82 -6.73
N GLU A 212 20.30 11.11 -7.52
CA GLU A 212 20.80 11.52 -8.84
C GLU A 212 21.31 12.98 -8.88
N ILE A 213 21.90 13.47 -7.79
CA ILE A 213 22.45 14.83 -7.72
C ILE A 213 23.83 14.81 -8.37
N LYS A 214 24.01 15.54 -9.47
CA LYS A 214 25.31 15.61 -10.17
C LYS A 214 25.46 16.97 -10.84
N PHE A 215 26.69 17.36 -11.13
CA PHE A 215 26.90 18.55 -11.97
C PHE A 215 26.46 18.26 -13.40
N ASN A 216 25.62 19.14 -13.95
CA ASN A 216 25.24 19.09 -15.36
C ASN A 216 26.44 19.55 -16.23
N SER A 217 26.57 18.98 -17.43
CA SER A 217 27.64 19.33 -18.38
C SER A 217 27.66 20.81 -18.78
N GLU A 218 26.54 21.52 -18.66
CA GLU A 218 26.47 22.97 -18.88
C GLU A 218 27.36 23.75 -17.91
N THR A 219 27.66 23.21 -16.72
CA THR A 219 28.64 23.80 -15.78
C THR A 219 30.00 23.93 -16.47
N GLU A 220 30.50 22.88 -17.12
CA GLU A 220 31.86 22.87 -17.68
C GLU A 220 32.05 23.80 -18.89
N VAL A 221 30.96 24.17 -19.56
CA VAL A 221 30.99 25.04 -20.75
C VAL A 221 30.52 26.48 -20.47
N SER A 222 30.12 26.77 -19.23
CA SER A 222 29.61 28.09 -18.84
C SER A 222 30.71 29.07 -18.42
N ASP A 223 30.33 30.33 -18.21
CA ASP A 223 31.28 31.39 -17.88
C ASP A 223 31.67 31.35 -16.38
N HIS A 224 32.87 30.88 -16.09
CA HIS A 224 33.48 31.00 -14.75
C HIS A 224 34.62 31.99 -14.84
N THR A 225 34.60 33.09 -14.09
CA THR A 225 35.58 34.16 -14.25
C THR A 225 36.43 34.39 -13.00
N HIS A 226 37.68 34.81 -13.21
CA HIS A 226 38.54 35.36 -12.18
C HIS A 226 39.10 36.72 -12.58
N TYR A 227 39.31 37.57 -11.59
CA TYR A 227 39.87 38.90 -11.79
C TYR A 227 41.40 38.84 -11.91
N THR A 228 41.93 39.39 -13.00
CA THR A 228 43.38 39.51 -13.27
C THR A 228 43.90 40.92 -13.09
N GLY A 229 43.01 41.91 -13.15
CA GLY A 229 43.39 43.34 -13.12
C GLY A 229 44.07 43.85 -14.39
N VAL A 230 44.12 43.02 -15.44
CA VAL A 230 44.73 43.39 -16.72
C VAL A 230 43.69 44.05 -17.62
N MET A 231 43.80 45.36 -17.86
CA MET A 231 42.91 46.09 -18.77
C MET A 231 43.23 45.78 -20.25
N PRO A 232 42.25 45.81 -21.18
CA PRO A 232 40.92 46.41 -21.05
C PRO A 232 39.82 45.51 -20.46
N VAL A 233 40.06 44.20 -20.33
CA VAL A 233 39.11 43.23 -19.78
C VAL A 233 39.74 42.61 -18.54
N PRO A 234 39.44 43.11 -17.33
CA PRO A 234 40.15 42.73 -16.11
C PRO A 234 39.77 41.34 -15.57
N TYR A 235 39.10 40.52 -16.39
CA TYR A 235 38.60 39.19 -16.07
C TYR A 235 39.07 38.20 -17.13
N GLU A 236 39.38 36.99 -16.69
CA GLU A 236 39.68 35.83 -17.54
C GLU A 236 38.76 34.67 -17.14
N LEU A 237 38.46 33.78 -18.09
CA LEU A 237 37.69 32.57 -17.81
C LEU A 237 38.58 31.55 -17.10
N TYR A 238 38.05 30.76 -16.17
CA TYR A 238 38.76 29.57 -15.73
C TYR A 238 38.80 28.54 -16.87
N ASP A 239 39.96 27.92 -17.09
CA ASP A 239 40.13 26.85 -18.11
C ASP A 239 41.21 25.85 -17.65
N PRO A 240 40.89 24.56 -17.42
CA PRO A 240 39.57 23.95 -17.56
C PRO A 240 38.65 24.23 -16.37
N VAL A 241 37.35 24.17 -16.62
CA VAL A 241 36.32 23.97 -15.59
C VAL A 241 36.08 22.47 -15.45
N LYS A 242 36.14 21.94 -14.22
CA LYS A 242 35.86 20.52 -13.93
C LYS A 242 34.73 20.40 -12.93
N ALA A 243 33.70 19.63 -13.26
CA ALA A 243 32.56 19.39 -12.39
C ALA A 243 32.02 17.98 -12.67
N ASP A 244 32.76 16.95 -12.27
CA ASP A 244 32.49 15.54 -12.58
C ASP A 244 32.06 14.70 -11.37
N ASP A 245 31.76 15.36 -10.24
CA ASP A 245 31.31 14.72 -8.99
C ASP A 245 29.79 14.43 -9.00
N ASP A 246 29.37 13.40 -8.26
CA ASP A 246 27.97 12.99 -8.12
C ASP A 246 27.65 12.46 -6.72
N LEU A 247 26.40 12.66 -6.27
CA LEU A 247 25.80 12.02 -5.10
C LEU A 247 24.73 11.04 -5.60
N SER A 248 25.09 9.75 -5.56
CA SER A 248 24.23 8.62 -5.93
C SER A 248 23.70 7.87 -4.70
N GLY A 249 22.75 6.94 -4.91
CA GLY A 249 22.05 6.20 -3.85
C GLY A 249 20.68 6.78 -3.50
N LYS A 250 19.90 6.05 -2.68
CA LYS A 250 18.60 6.52 -2.19
C LYS A 250 18.74 7.83 -1.42
N ILE A 251 17.75 8.71 -1.55
CA ILE A 251 17.72 10.01 -0.86
C ILE A 251 17.79 9.83 0.65
N CYS A 252 17.09 8.82 1.16
CA CYS A 252 17.13 8.42 2.56
C CYS A 252 17.85 7.08 2.68
N ASP A 253 19.18 7.10 2.54
CA ASP A 253 20.05 5.94 2.79
C ASP A 253 20.00 5.58 4.29
N CYS A 254 18.85 5.05 4.71
CA CYS A 254 18.57 4.53 6.02
C CYS A 254 18.51 3.01 5.93
N GLU A 255 18.92 2.35 7.01
CA GLU A 255 18.96 0.90 7.07
C GLU A 255 17.54 0.33 7.05
N ASP A 256 17.37 -0.83 6.41
CA ASP A 256 16.12 -1.58 6.51
C ASP A 256 15.84 -1.87 8.00
N PRO A 257 14.58 -1.81 8.45
CA PRO A 257 14.27 -2.12 9.84
C PRO A 257 14.73 -3.55 10.16
N GLU A 258 15.22 -3.82 11.38
CA GLU A 258 15.59 -5.18 11.81
C GLU A 258 14.77 -5.57 13.04
N ILE A 259 13.92 -6.58 12.95
CA ILE A 259 13.16 -7.11 14.07
C ILE A 259 14.01 -8.14 14.81
N THR A 260 14.37 -7.84 16.05
CA THR A 260 15.20 -8.74 16.88
C THR A 260 14.38 -9.62 17.81
N MET A 261 13.21 -9.17 18.27
CA MET A 261 12.39 -9.92 19.24
C MET A 261 10.94 -9.46 19.29
N LEU A 262 10.05 -10.42 19.61
CA LEU A 262 8.67 -10.21 20.00
C LEU A 262 8.53 -10.46 21.52
N SER A 263 7.81 -9.61 22.26
CA SER A 263 7.65 -9.78 23.72
C SER A 263 6.96 -11.07 24.11
N ASP A 264 6.01 -11.49 23.30
CA ASP A 264 5.19 -12.68 23.49
C ASP A 264 5.08 -13.42 22.16
N LEU A 265 5.20 -14.74 22.20
CA LEU A 265 4.99 -15.61 21.04
C LEU A 265 3.57 -16.17 20.97
N SER A 266 2.71 -15.82 21.93
CA SER A 266 1.29 -16.20 21.94
C SER A 266 0.45 -15.06 22.48
N ILE A 267 -0.45 -14.50 21.66
CA ILE A 267 -1.24 -13.31 22.00
C ILE A 267 -2.59 -13.34 21.28
N ASN A 268 -3.67 -12.89 21.91
CA ASN A 268 -5.00 -12.87 21.33
C ASN A 268 -5.23 -11.59 20.51
N ALA A 269 -5.91 -11.71 19.36
CA ALA A 269 -6.24 -10.55 18.55
C ALA A 269 -7.59 -9.93 18.97
N GLY A 270 -7.67 -8.60 18.96
CA GLY A 270 -8.91 -7.85 19.16
C GLY A 270 -9.34 -7.64 20.62
N ASN A 271 -8.65 -8.22 21.61
CA ASN A 271 -8.95 -7.99 23.02
C ASN A 271 -8.24 -6.77 23.63
N GLY A 272 -7.40 -6.08 22.84
CA GLY A 272 -6.58 -4.96 23.31
C GLY A 272 -5.24 -5.37 23.90
N GLU A 273 -4.86 -6.65 23.77
CA GLU A 273 -3.52 -7.12 24.12
C GLU A 273 -2.46 -6.43 23.25
N VAL A 274 -1.34 -6.08 23.86
CA VAL A 274 -0.28 -5.29 23.25
C VAL A 274 0.93 -6.18 23.02
N LEU A 275 1.34 -6.30 21.77
CA LEU A 275 2.61 -6.89 21.39
C LEU A 275 3.69 -5.80 21.41
N VAL A 276 4.83 -6.08 22.04
CA VAL A 276 6.02 -5.24 21.94
C VAL A 276 6.98 -5.89 20.95
N ILE A 277 7.37 -5.14 19.93
CA ILE A 277 8.32 -5.53 18.90
C ILE A 277 9.58 -4.71 19.15
N THR A 278 10.72 -5.36 19.35
CA THR A 278 12.01 -4.67 19.53
C THR A 278 12.93 -4.95 18.35
N GLY A 279 13.78 -3.97 18.02
CA GLY A 279 14.60 -4.02 16.84
C GLY A 279 15.58 -2.87 16.73
N THR A 280 16.07 -2.63 15.53
CA THR A 280 16.81 -1.42 15.16
C THR A 280 16.24 -0.84 13.87
N ASP A 281 16.55 0.43 13.64
CA ASP A 281 16.26 1.12 12.37
C ASP A 281 14.78 1.19 12.02
N PHE A 282 13.87 1.11 13.01
CA PHE A 282 12.45 1.34 12.79
C PHE A 282 12.15 2.80 12.41
N GLY A 283 13.10 3.71 12.67
CA GLY A 283 13.02 5.11 12.35
C GLY A 283 11.99 5.87 13.19
N THR A 284 11.75 7.13 12.81
CA THR A 284 10.66 7.91 13.39
C THR A 284 9.34 7.52 12.72
N TYR A 285 8.28 7.40 13.51
CA TYR A 285 6.95 7.09 12.99
C TYR A 285 6.51 8.05 11.88
N SER A 286 6.25 7.50 10.70
CA SER A 286 5.64 8.16 9.54
C SER A 286 4.23 7.61 9.32
N PHE A 287 3.27 8.49 9.03
CA PHE A 287 1.90 8.06 8.78
C PHE A 287 1.75 7.22 7.50
N THR A 288 2.60 7.46 6.50
CA THR A 288 2.55 6.78 5.20
C THR A 288 3.36 5.50 5.19
N ASP A 289 4.48 5.50 5.91
CA ASP A 289 5.53 4.49 5.71
C ASP A 289 5.62 3.52 6.89
N SER A 290 5.33 3.96 8.12
CA SER A 290 5.42 3.11 9.32
C SER A 290 4.20 2.20 9.46
N LYS A 291 4.39 0.91 9.18
CA LYS A 291 3.32 -0.10 9.26
C LYS A 291 3.79 -1.30 10.08
N VAL A 292 2.87 -1.85 10.87
CA VAL A 292 2.98 -3.21 11.39
C VAL A 292 1.96 -4.07 10.66
N MET A 293 2.38 -5.23 10.18
CA MET A 293 1.53 -6.16 9.46
C MET A 293 1.54 -7.55 10.09
N PHE A 294 0.38 -8.19 10.06
CA PHE A 294 0.16 -9.57 10.52
C PHE A 294 -0.34 -10.43 9.36
N ARG A 295 -0.33 -11.75 9.52
CA ARG A 295 -1.00 -12.63 8.57
C ARG A 295 -2.52 -12.41 8.60
N ASN A 296 -3.16 -12.49 7.44
CA ASN A 296 -4.60 -12.30 7.30
C ASN A 296 -5.36 -13.60 7.62
N GLY A 297 -6.18 -13.59 8.68
CA GLY A 297 -6.99 -14.74 9.05
C GLY A 297 -8.03 -15.16 8.01
N ASP A 298 -8.55 -14.24 7.19
CA ASP A 298 -9.62 -14.54 6.22
C ASP A 298 -9.17 -15.37 5.00
N ASP A 299 -7.86 -15.52 4.80
CA ASP A 299 -7.29 -16.31 3.70
C ASP A 299 -6.26 -17.34 4.18
N GLY A 300 -6.33 -17.69 5.47
CA GLY A 300 -5.44 -18.68 6.08
C GLY A 300 -4.01 -18.21 6.27
N GLY A 301 -3.78 -16.90 6.29
CA GLY A 301 -2.46 -16.29 6.41
C GLY A 301 -1.67 -16.25 5.11
N SER A 302 -2.33 -16.46 3.96
CA SER A 302 -1.69 -16.36 2.65
C SER A 302 -1.29 -14.92 2.30
N SER A 303 -2.06 -13.94 2.75
CA SER A 303 -1.76 -12.51 2.59
C SER A 303 -1.48 -11.81 3.92
N TRP A 304 -1.10 -10.53 3.81
CA TRP A 304 -0.84 -9.64 4.94
C TRP A 304 -2.03 -8.73 5.20
N MET A 305 -2.27 -8.43 6.48
CA MET A 305 -3.15 -7.38 6.93
C MET A 305 -2.32 -6.30 7.63
N THR A 306 -2.59 -5.03 7.34
CA THR A 306 -1.97 -3.90 8.04
C THR A 306 -2.75 -3.62 9.32
N ALA A 307 -2.04 -3.48 10.43
CA ALA A 307 -2.63 -3.01 11.66
C ALA A 307 -3.22 -1.60 11.50
N PRO A 308 -4.45 -1.34 11.96
CA PRO A 308 -4.98 0.02 12.03
C PRO A 308 -4.03 0.95 12.78
N ARG A 309 -3.96 2.22 12.38
CA ARG A 309 -3.14 3.24 13.07
C ARG A 309 -3.47 3.34 14.56
N SER A 310 -4.75 3.22 14.88
CA SER A 310 -5.28 3.13 16.23
C SER A 310 -4.62 2.08 17.10
N SER A 311 -4.11 1.00 16.50
CA SER A 311 -3.43 -0.07 17.23
C SER A 311 -2.04 0.32 17.71
N ILE A 312 -1.37 1.24 17.00
CA ILE A 312 -0.02 1.73 17.34
C ILE A 312 -0.11 2.95 18.28
N THR A 313 -1.27 3.59 18.33
CA THR A 313 -1.49 4.80 19.13
C THR A 313 -2.35 4.47 20.35
N GLU A 314 -1.81 4.63 21.56
CA GLU A 314 -2.58 4.44 22.80
C GLU A 314 -2.88 5.78 23.45
N ASN A 315 -4.16 6.12 23.65
CA ASN A 315 -4.60 7.40 24.21
C ASN A 315 -4.03 8.62 23.47
N GLY A 316 -3.87 8.52 22.14
CA GLY A 316 -3.26 9.56 21.31
C GLY A 316 -1.73 9.63 21.37
N ILE A 317 -1.09 8.73 22.11
CA ILE A 317 0.38 8.64 22.22
C ILE A 317 0.87 7.55 21.25
N ILE A 318 1.71 7.95 20.30
CA ILE A 318 2.37 7.04 19.36
C ILE A 318 3.32 6.13 20.16
N GLN A 319 3.16 4.82 20.05
CA GLN A 319 4.05 3.82 20.65
C GLN A 319 5.01 3.25 19.59
N TRP A 320 5.85 4.12 19.04
CA TRP A 320 6.83 3.79 18.01
C TRP A 320 8.09 4.62 18.24
N SER A 321 9.20 3.96 18.52
CA SER A 321 10.56 4.50 18.48
C SER A 321 11.39 3.72 17.47
N ASP A 322 12.65 4.12 17.33
CA ASP A 322 13.62 3.47 16.44
C ASP A 322 13.94 2.02 16.83
N ASP A 323 13.74 1.67 18.11
CA ASP A 323 14.12 0.39 18.71
C ASP A 323 12.95 -0.39 19.34
N GLU A 324 11.77 0.22 19.47
CA GLU A 324 10.59 -0.38 20.11
C GLU A 324 9.28 0.09 19.46
N ILE A 325 8.41 -0.87 19.10
CA ILE A 325 7.04 -0.62 18.65
C ILE A 325 6.09 -1.34 19.60
N LYS A 326 5.06 -0.65 20.10
CA LYS A 326 3.94 -1.31 20.80
C LYS A 326 2.69 -1.23 19.96
N VAL A 327 2.12 -2.39 19.68
CA VAL A 327 0.96 -2.52 18.80
C VAL A 327 -0.10 -3.38 19.47
N ARG A 328 -1.32 -2.87 19.57
CA ARG A 328 -2.48 -3.68 19.94
C ARG A 328 -2.81 -4.64 18.81
N VAL A 329 -2.75 -5.94 19.07
CA VAL A 329 -2.96 -6.95 18.02
C VAL A 329 -4.41 -6.86 17.52
N PRO A 330 -4.64 -6.46 16.26
CA PRO A 330 -5.96 -6.09 15.78
C PRO A 330 -6.74 -7.29 15.24
N SER A 331 -8.07 -7.23 15.34
CA SER A 331 -8.97 -8.19 14.69
C SER A 331 -9.69 -7.64 13.47
N VAL A 332 -9.26 -6.46 12.99
CA VAL A 332 -9.76 -5.81 11.77
C VAL A 332 -8.63 -5.05 11.09
N GLY A 333 -8.55 -5.14 9.76
CA GLY A 333 -7.52 -4.45 8.97
C GLY A 333 -7.65 -2.92 8.95
N ALA A 334 -6.52 -2.26 8.69
CA ALA A 334 -6.43 -0.81 8.58
C ALA A 334 -7.44 -0.20 7.59
N ASN A 335 -7.79 -0.93 6.52
CA ASN A 335 -8.72 -0.52 5.45
C ASN A 335 -10.01 -1.35 5.41
N SER A 336 -10.33 -2.09 6.48
CA SER A 336 -11.52 -2.94 6.59
C SER A 336 -12.50 -2.40 7.63
N LEU A 337 -13.77 -2.80 7.52
CA LEU A 337 -14.81 -2.49 8.51
C LEU A 337 -14.94 -3.56 9.60
N ILE A 338 -14.85 -4.85 9.23
CA ILE A 338 -14.99 -6.00 10.14
C ILE A 338 -14.07 -7.18 9.77
N THR A 339 -13.49 -7.17 8.56
CA THR A 339 -12.69 -8.24 8.00
C THR A 339 -11.19 -8.04 8.21
N LYS A 340 -10.42 -9.05 7.81
CA LYS A 340 -8.96 -9.16 7.93
C LYS A 340 -8.47 -9.17 9.37
N PRO A 341 -8.89 -10.14 10.20
CA PRO A 341 -8.31 -10.32 11.53
C PRO A 341 -6.82 -10.67 11.42
N ALA A 342 -6.01 -10.22 12.37
CA ALA A 342 -4.65 -10.72 12.51
C ALA A 342 -4.69 -12.22 12.88
N ALA A 343 -3.81 -12.98 12.25
CA ALA A 343 -3.67 -14.42 12.47
C ALA A 343 -2.20 -14.79 12.64
N SER A 344 -1.96 -16.02 13.06
CA SER A 344 -0.61 -16.49 13.38
C SER A 344 0.34 -16.48 12.19
N GLY A 345 1.63 -16.31 12.48
CA GLY A 345 2.74 -16.30 11.54
C GLY A 345 3.74 -15.20 11.88
N PHE A 346 4.68 -14.93 10.97
CA PHE A 346 5.61 -13.83 11.14
C PHE A 346 4.91 -12.47 11.25
N VAL A 347 5.48 -11.58 12.05
CA VAL A 347 5.09 -10.17 12.14
C VAL A 347 6.03 -9.37 11.26
N ARG A 348 5.49 -8.41 10.51
CA ARG A 348 6.27 -7.55 9.62
C ARG A 348 6.24 -6.11 10.08
N VAL A 349 7.39 -5.44 10.02
CA VAL A 349 7.54 -4.00 10.20
C VAL A 349 8.02 -3.42 8.89
N GLU A 350 7.38 -2.35 8.44
CA GLU A 350 7.74 -1.57 7.25
C GLU A 350 7.95 -0.11 7.67
N ASN A 351 8.97 0.53 7.13
CA ASN A 351 9.24 1.96 7.26
C ASN A 351 9.58 2.56 5.87
N ALA A 352 10.09 3.79 5.83
CA ALA A 352 10.47 4.45 4.57
C ALA A 352 11.76 3.91 3.91
N CYS A 353 12.47 3.01 4.59
CA CYS A 353 13.76 2.46 4.16
C CYS A 353 13.55 1.08 3.51
N GLY A 354 12.71 0.26 4.15
CA GLY A 354 12.34 -1.08 3.69
C GLY A 354 11.38 -1.80 4.64
N GLU A 355 11.45 -3.13 4.64
CA GLU A 355 10.62 -4.01 5.47
C GLU A 355 11.43 -5.18 6.02
N ASP A 356 11.04 -5.67 7.19
CA ASP A 356 11.58 -6.90 7.76
C ASP A 356 10.49 -7.73 8.44
N ASN A 357 10.73 -9.04 8.53
CA ASN A 357 9.84 -9.98 9.20
C ASN A 357 10.55 -10.58 10.42
N SER A 358 9.80 -10.77 11.50
CA SER A 358 10.33 -11.43 12.70
C SER A 358 10.90 -12.81 12.37
N GLU A 359 11.97 -13.22 13.07
CA GLU A 359 12.51 -14.58 12.95
C GLU A 359 11.58 -15.65 13.56
N ASP A 360 10.87 -15.29 14.64
CA ASP A 360 9.89 -16.15 15.29
C ASP A 360 8.48 -15.89 14.73
N GLU A 361 7.67 -16.95 14.66
CA GLU A 361 6.25 -16.84 14.34
C GLU A 361 5.44 -16.50 15.61
N LEU A 362 4.51 -15.55 15.48
CA LEU A 362 3.55 -15.21 16.51
C LEU A 362 2.35 -16.16 16.45
N ASN A 363 1.98 -16.78 17.57
CA ASN A 363 0.74 -17.53 17.70
C ASN A 363 -0.42 -16.62 18.15
N ILE A 364 -1.49 -16.63 17.37
CA ILE A 364 -2.76 -15.93 17.61
C ILE A 364 -3.85 -17.00 17.64
N PRO A 365 -4.17 -17.57 18.82
CA PRO A 365 -5.05 -18.72 18.93
C PRO A 365 -6.49 -18.40 18.51
N PHE A 366 -6.95 -17.18 18.81
CA PHE A 366 -8.23 -16.66 18.36
C PHE A 366 -8.19 -15.14 18.17
N ALA A 367 -9.18 -14.62 17.44
CA ALA A 367 -9.42 -13.20 17.26
C ALA A 367 -10.86 -12.86 17.68
N ILE A 368 -11.07 -11.79 18.45
CA ILE A 368 -12.43 -11.32 18.80
C ILE A 368 -12.93 -10.38 17.71
N THR A 369 -14.15 -10.55 17.23
CA THR A 369 -14.75 -9.68 16.21
C THR A 369 -14.91 -8.24 16.73
N ASN A 370 -14.21 -7.31 16.06
CA ASN A 370 -14.34 -5.88 16.27
C ASN A 370 -14.76 -5.19 14.99
N VAL A 371 -15.36 -4.01 15.12
CA VAL A 371 -15.91 -3.24 13.99
C VAL A 371 -15.42 -1.81 14.01
N LYS A 372 -15.24 -1.23 12.83
CA LYS A 372 -14.89 0.18 12.65
C LYS A 372 -16.08 0.98 12.11
N SER A 373 -16.16 2.26 12.47
CA SER A 373 -17.15 3.20 11.93
C SER A 373 -16.84 3.65 10.50
N SER A 374 -15.56 3.65 10.12
CA SER A 374 -15.10 3.90 8.78
C SER A 374 -13.96 2.94 8.44
N SER A 375 -13.81 2.60 7.17
CA SER A 375 -12.71 1.74 6.72
C SER A 375 -11.35 2.42 6.88
N THR A 376 -11.26 3.76 6.86
CA THR A 376 -9.97 4.48 6.77
C THR A 376 -9.51 5.17 8.05
N SER A 377 -10.39 5.42 9.02
CA SER A 377 -10.06 6.27 10.18
C SER A 377 -10.75 5.89 11.49
N GLY A 378 -11.61 4.87 11.47
CA GLY A 378 -12.32 4.43 12.67
C GLY A 378 -11.42 3.63 13.60
N GLU A 379 -11.45 3.95 14.89
CA GLU A 379 -10.97 3.06 15.95
C GLU A 379 -11.82 1.78 15.93
N PRO A 380 -11.21 0.58 15.95
CA PRO A 380 -11.93 -0.66 16.17
C PRO A 380 -12.63 -0.61 17.53
N VAL A 381 -13.93 -0.89 17.54
CA VAL A 381 -14.72 -1.03 18.77
C VAL A 381 -15.22 -2.46 18.91
N LYS A 382 -15.34 -2.90 20.16
CA LYS A 382 -15.88 -4.22 20.50
C LYS A 382 -17.38 -4.30 20.20
N ILE A 383 -17.85 -5.51 19.93
CA ILE A 383 -19.28 -5.82 19.77
C ILE A 383 -19.79 -6.50 21.03
N GLY A 384 -20.90 -6.01 21.57
CA GLY A 384 -21.68 -6.68 22.61
C GLY A 384 -22.89 -7.38 22.02
N LEU A 385 -23.19 -8.56 22.53
CA LEU A 385 -24.43 -9.30 22.26
C LEU A 385 -25.45 -8.98 23.35
N SER A 386 -26.64 -8.58 22.94
CA SER A 386 -27.77 -8.48 23.86
C SER A 386 -28.62 -9.76 23.78
N ASN A 387 -29.49 -9.96 24.77
CA ASN A 387 -30.59 -10.90 24.66
C ASN A 387 -31.53 -10.40 23.55
N LEU A 388 -31.33 -10.89 22.33
CA LEU A 388 -32.14 -10.54 21.14
C LEU A 388 -33.57 -11.10 21.26
N ASN A 389 -33.80 -12.00 22.22
CA ASN A 389 -35.08 -12.53 22.65
C ASN A 389 -35.04 -12.72 24.17
N GLU A 390 -36.19 -12.90 24.85
CA GLU A 390 -36.30 -12.85 26.32
C GLU A 390 -35.22 -13.61 27.11
N ASN A 391 -34.65 -14.69 26.54
CA ASN A 391 -33.64 -15.52 27.20
C ASN A 391 -32.42 -15.87 26.31
N GLY A 392 -32.12 -15.12 25.23
CA GLY A 392 -30.97 -15.40 24.38
C GLY A 392 -31.11 -14.95 22.93
N ILE A 393 -30.53 -15.72 22.00
CA ILE A 393 -30.62 -15.50 20.55
C ILE A 393 -31.51 -16.58 19.95
N CYS A 394 -32.59 -16.15 19.28
CA CYS A 394 -33.52 -17.02 18.59
C CYS A 394 -33.41 -16.85 17.07
N PHE A 395 -33.02 -17.91 16.38
CA PHE A 395 -33.01 -17.99 14.92
C PHE A 395 -34.36 -18.44 14.36
N THR A 396 -34.73 -17.93 13.19
CA THR A 396 -35.92 -18.34 12.44
C THR A 396 -35.49 -18.82 11.06
N TYR A 397 -36.04 -19.93 10.57
CA TYR A 397 -35.78 -20.35 9.19
C TYR A 397 -36.57 -19.47 8.22
N GLY A 398 -35.88 -18.87 7.25
CA GLY A 398 -36.55 -18.07 6.22
C GLY A 398 -36.96 -18.91 5.02
N ASN A 399 -38.11 -18.58 4.44
CA ASN A 399 -38.54 -19.06 3.12
C ASN A 399 -38.38 -17.94 2.10
N LEU A 400 -37.37 -18.03 1.23
CA LEU A 400 -37.16 -17.10 0.12
C LEU A 400 -37.63 -17.72 -1.19
N GLU A 401 -38.75 -17.25 -1.74
CA GLU A 401 -39.28 -17.64 -3.05
C GLU A 401 -39.37 -19.16 -3.31
N GLY A 402 -39.63 -19.96 -2.27
CA GLY A 402 -39.70 -21.43 -2.37
C GLY A 402 -38.35 -22.15 -2.21
N ASN A 403 -37.30 -21.45 -1.77
CA ASN A 403 -36.05 -22.03 -1.31
C ASN A 403 -36.08 -22.22 0.22
N ASP A 404 -36.94 -23.15 0.67
CA ASP A 404 -37.01 -23.53 2.08
C ASP A 404 -35.72 -24.18 2.54
N VAL A 405 -35.30 -23.88 3.78
CA VAL A 405 -34.19 -24.59 4.42
C VAL A 405 -34.56 -26.08 4.55
N PRO A 406 -33.85 -27.01 3.90
CA PRO A 406 -34.23 -28.42 3.97
C PRO A 406 -34.18 -28.93 5.40
N ALA A 407 -35.13 -29.82 5.74
CA ALA A 407 -35.20 -30.48 7.04
C ALA A 407 -33.86 -31.03 7.56
N TRP A 408 -33.06 -31.63 6.68
CA TRP A 408 -31.76 -32.18 7.07
C TRP A 408 -30.76 -31.09 7.47
N VAL A 409 -30.77 -29.93 6.83
CA VAL A 409 -29.93 -28.77 7.19
C VAL A 409 -30.38 -28.21 8.55
N LYS A 410 -31.70 -28.09 8.78
CA LYS A 410 -32.25 -27.66 10.08
C LYS A 410 -31.75 -28.53 11.24
N ILE A 411 -31.64 -29.83 11.00
CA ILE A 411 -31.15 -30.79 11.99
C ILE A 411 -29.65 -30.62 12.24
N GLU A 412 -28.85 -30.42 11.18
CA GLU A 412 -27.43 -30.15 11.35
C GLU A 412 -27.16 -28.78 12.02
N PHE A 413 -28.03 -27.79 11.81
CA PHE A 413 -27.99 -26.51 12.53
C PHE A 413 -28.29 -26.69 14.02
N ALA A 414 -29.35 -27.42 14.37
CA ALA A 414 -29.67 -27.74 15.76
C ALA A 414 -28.54 -28.53 16.46
N ASN A 415 -27.91 -29.47 15.74
CA ASN A 415 -26.73 -30.19 16.25
C ASN A 415 -25.56 -29.22 16.49
N ALA A 416 -25.29 -28.31 15.56
CA ALA A 416 -24.22 -27.32 15.69
C ALA A 416 -24.45 -26.37 16.87
N ILE A 417 -25.68 -25.89 17.07
CA ILE A 417 -26.09 -25.11 18.25
C ILE A 417 -25.84 -25.90 19.53
N SER A 418 -26.31 -27.16 19.60
CA SER A 418 -26.16 -27.98 20.79
C SER A 418 -24.69 -28.22 21.13
N GLU A 419 -23.82 -28.44 20.13
CA GLU A 419 -22.38 -28.60 20.34
C GLU A 419 -21.76 -27.34 20.94
N TRP A 420 -22.09 -26.15 20.43
CA TRP A 420 -21.59 -24.88 20.95
C TRP A 420 -22.08 -24.57 22.35
N CYS A 421 -23.36 -24.75 22.63
CA CYS A 421 -23.87 -24.48 23.96
C CYS A 421 -23.29 -25.39 25.04
N ASN A 422 -22.98 -26.64 24.71
CA ASN A 422 -22.28 -27.53 25.63
C ASN A 422 -20.86 -27.04 25.97
N LYS A 423 -20.35 -26.03 25.24
CA LYS A 423 -19.05 -25.41 25.45
C LYS A 423 -19.15 -24.04 26.11
N THR A 424 -20.10 -23.22 25.69
CA THR A 424 -20.12 -21.80 26.08
C THR A 424 -21.30 -21.42 26.93
N GLU A 425 -22.35 -22.24 27.03
CA GLU A 425 -23.62 -21.92 27.72
C GLU A 425 -24.32 -20.67 27.16
N ILE A 426 -23.98 -20.25 25.93
CA ILE A 426 -24.67 -19.15 25.25
C ILE A 426 -26.05 -19.65 24.80
N PRO A 427 -27.15 -19.01 25.22
CA PRO A 427 -28.50 -19.47 24.90
C PRO A 427 -28.85 -19.21 23.43
N LEU A 428 -28.51 -20.17 22.58
CA LEU A 428 -28.92 -20.21 21.18
C LEU A 428 -30.16 -21.11 21.04
N SER A 429 -31.15 -20.62 20.30
CA SER A 429 -32.45 -21.26 20.11
C SER A 429 -32.93 -21.09 18.67
N VAL A 430 -33.91 -21.89 18.27
CA VAL A 430 -34.47 -21.85 16.90
C VAL A 430 -36.00 -21.95 16.96
N LYS A 431 -36.69 -21.15 16.14
CA LYS A 431 -38.14 -21.27 15.92
C LYS A 431 -38.45 -22.47 15.04
N GLN A 432 -39.54 -23.17 15.37
CA GLN A 432 -40.03 -24.26 14.52
C GLN A 432 -40.72 -23.76 13.26
N GLU A 433 -41.42 -22.63 13.36
CA GLU A 433 -42.15 -22.05 12.25
C GLU A 433 -41.18 -21.31 11.32
N GLU A 434 -41.25 -21.61 10.03
CA GLU A 434 -40.66 -20.75 9.01
C GLU A 434 -41.47 -19.46 8.90
N VAL A 435 -40.74 -18.38 8.65
CA VAL A 435 -41.33 -17.09 8.35
C VAL A 435 -40.97 -16.73 6.91
N GLU A 436 -41.89 -16.08 6.21
CA GLU A 436 -41.59 -15.46 4.92
C GLU A 436 -40.63 -14.29 5.18
N ILE A 437 -39.37 -14.48 4.81
CA ILE A 437 -38.30 -13.50 4.99
C ILE A 437 -37.80 -13.12 3.59
N ASN A 438 -37.68 -11.82 3.32
CA ASN A 438 -37.22 -11.31 2.02
C ASN A 438 -35.69 -11.38 1.89
N GLY A 439 -35.11 -12.52 2.27
CA GLY A 439 -33.67 -12.73 2.37
C GLY A 439 -33.06 -12.09 3.62
N ALA A 440 -31.79 -12.38 3.87
CA ALA A 440 -30.99 -11.82 4.93
C ALA A 440 -30.93 -10.30 4.75
N ALA A 441 -31.32 -9.59 5.80
CA ALA A 441 -31.59 -8.17 5.71
C ALA A 441 -31.01 -7.47 6.94
N PHE A 442 -30.00 -6.63 6.71
CA PHE A 442 -29.40 -5.87 7.79
C PHE A 442 -30.43 -5.01 8.53
N ASN A 443 -30.54 -5.19 9.85
CA ASN A 443 -31.34 -4.36 10.77
C ASN A 443 -32.86 -4.57 10.68
N ASP A 444 -33.33 -5.76 10.31
CA ASP A 444 -34.76 -6.09 10.41
C ASP A 444 -35.17 -6.61 11.81
N GLY A 445 -34.18 -6.86 12.68
CA GLY A 445 -34.38 -7.35 14.04
C GLY A 445 -34.76 -8.84 14.11
N ILE A 446 -34.58 -9.59 13.02
CA ILE A 446 -34.85 -11.02 12.93
C ILE A 446 -33.50 -11.72 12.78
N ASN A 447 -33.19 -12.67 13.68
CA ASN A 447 -32.07 -13.58 13.42
C ASN A 447 -32.60 -14.69 12.52
N SER A 448 -32.04 -14.86 11.33
CA SER A 448 -32.55 -15.83 10.37
C SER A 448 -31.51 -16.85 9.90
N VAL A 449 -31.99 -17.97 9.38
CA VAL A 449 -31.20 -18.92 8.60
C VAL A 449 -31.88 -19.09 7.24
N THR A 450 -31.19 -18.72 6.16
CA THR A 450 -31.77 -18.65 4.80
C THR A 450 -30.87 -19.35 3.78
N ILE A 451 -31.42 -19.57 2.58
CA ILE A 451 -30.68 -20.07 1.42
C ILE A 451 -30.70 -19.01 0.33
N GLU A 452 -29.51 -18.52 -0.06
CA GLU A 452 -29.40 -17.40 -1.00
C GLU A 452 -28.27 -17.61 -1.98
N ASN A 453 -28.48 -17.15 -3.22
CA ASN A 453 -27.50 -17.29 -4.30
C ASN A 453 -26.36 -16.27 -4.20
N ASP A 454 -26.55 -15.17 -3.46
CA ASP A 454 -25.69 -13.97 -3.50
C ASP A 454 -24.69 -13.92 -2.34
N LEU A 455 -24.11 -15.07 -1.96
CA LEU A 455 -22.90 -15.06 -1.15
C LEU A 455 -21.74 -14.58 -2.02
N GLU A 456 -21.24 -13.37 -1.77
CA GLU A 456 -20.22 -12.69 -2.60
C GLU A 456 -18.87 -13.44 -2.71
N VAL A 457 -18.65 -14.53 -1.98
CA VAL A 457 -17.37 -15.26 -2.01
C VAL A 457 -17.66 -16.75 -1.83
N HIS A 458 -16.77 -17.58 -2.35
CA HIS A 458 -16.74 -19.06 -2.43
C HIS A 458 -17.04 -19.88 -1.14
N ALA A 459 -17.60 -19.28 -0.11
CA ALA A 459 -17.99 -19.93 1.12
C ALA A 459 -19.28 -20.74 0.95
N GLY A 460 -19.36 -21.85 1.69
CA GLY A 460 -20.51 -22.73 1.68
C GLY A 460 -21.69 -22.21 2.53
N ALA A 461 -21.39 -21.42 3.54
CA ALA A 461 -22.30 -20.64 4.35
C ALA A 461 -21.57 -19.35 4.76
N ALA A 462 -22.28 -18.36 5.28
CA ALA A 462 -21.71 -17.16 5.86
C ALA A 462 -22.65 -16.57 6.91
N VAL A 463 -22.09 -15.98 7.97
CA VAL A 463 -22.84 -15.10 8.87
C VAL A 463 -22.83 -13.66 8.36
N LEU A 464 -24.00 -13.04 8.37
CA LEU A 464 -24.20 -11.62 8.18
C LEU A 464 -24.64 -11.02 9.52
N PHE A 465 -23.98 -9.92 9.88
CA PHE A 465 -24.24 -9.21 11.11
C PHE A 465 -24.81 -7.84 10.82
N ALA A 466 -25.85 -7.44 11.54
CA ALA A 466 -26.23 -6.04 11.62
C ALA A 466 -26.18 -5.55 13.06
N GLY A 467 -25.45 -4.44 13.25
CA GLY A 467 -25.30 -3.80 14.54
C GLY A 467 -25.75 -2.36 14.45
N ARG A 468 -26.52 -1.92 15.46
CA ARG A 468 -26.90 -0.52 15.60
C ARG A 468 -25.85 0.21 16.41
N THR A 469 -25.36 1.33 15.87
CA THR A 469 -24.69 2.36 16.68
C THR A 469 -25.77 3.23 17.28
N ASP A 470 -26.45 2.76 18.32
CA ASP A 470 -27.36 3.65 19.03
C ASP A 470 -26.57 4.60 19.92
N GLY A 471 -26.76 5.89 19.63
CA GLY A 471 -25.89 7.00 20.01
C GLY A 471 -25.67 7.16 21.51
N ASP A 472 -24.59 7.88 21.85
CA ASP A 472 -24.19 8.50 23.14
C ASP A 472 -24.37 7.70 24.46
N GLY A 473 -24.86 6.46 24.45
CA GLY A 473 -25.23 5.70 25.66
C GLY A 473 -24.52 4.35 25.84
N CYS A 474 -23.94 3.79 24.78
CA CYS A 474 -23.15 2.56 24.85
C CYS A 474 -21.69 2.88 25.11
N ASN A 475 -21.03 2.09 25.97
CA ASN A 475 -19.66 2.33 26.46
C ASN A 475 -18.60 2.15 25.35
N ASN A 476 -18.63 3.00 24.31
CA ASN A 476 -17.75 2.96 23.14
C ASN A 476 -17.72 1.60 22.42
N GLY A 477 -18.82 0.85 22.44
CA GLY A 477 -19.00 -0.42 21.73
C GLY A 477 -20.20 -0.39 20.78
N ARG A 478 -20.35 -1.45 19.98
CA ARG A 478 -21.57 -1.69 19.19
C ARG A 478 -22.41 -2.78 19.81
N VAL A 479 -23.74 -2.63 19.75
CA VAL A 479 -24.66 -3.69 20.14
C VAL A 479 -25.20 -4.33 18.88
N MET A 480 -25.09 -5.65 18.80
CA MET A 480 -25.71 -6.44 17.73
C MET A 480 -27.23 -6.37 17.87
N THR A 481 -27.95 -6.20 16.75
CA THR A 481 -29.42 -6.16 16.74
C THR A 481 -30.04 -7.39 16.08
N ASP A 482 -29.31 -8.01 15.17
CA ASP A 482 -29.75 -9.17 14.40
C ASP A 482 -28.54 -9.88 13.79
N ILE A 483 -28.68 -11.19 13.62
CA ILE A 483 -27.66 -12.10 13.13
C ILE A 483 -28.30 -13.07 12.14
N ASP A 484 -27.89 -12.99 10.89
CA ASP A 484 -28.38 -13.85 9.83
C ASP A 484 -27.32 -14.86 9.41
N ILE A 485 -27.73 -16.08 9.10
CA ILE A 485 -26.87 -17.12 8.53
C ILE A 485 -27.40 -17.48 7.17
N VAL A 486 -26.58 -17.24 6.15
CA VAL A 486 -26.92 -17.52 4.77
C VAL A 486 -26.18 -18.76 4.31
N ILE A 487 -26.90 -19.71 3.71
CA ILE A 487 -26.35 -20.97 3.21
C ILE A 487 -26.35 -20.96 1.68
N SER A 488 -25.22 -21.33 1.08
CA SER A 488 -25.13 -21.43 -0.38
C SER A 488 -26.02 -22.57 -0.90
N PRO A 489 -26.90 -22.33 -1.89
CA PRO A 489 -27.70 -23.39 -2.50
C PRO A 489 -26.85 -24.45 -3.20
N SER A 490 -25.59 -24.15 -3.54
CA SER A 490 -24.65 -25.12 -4.13
C SER A 490 -24.33 -26.30 -3.22
N LEU A 491 -24.49 -26.14 -1.90
CA LEU A 491 -24.33 -27.23 -0.93
C LEU A 491 -25.59 -28.08 -0.77
N ILE A 492 -26.70 -27.60 -1.29
CA ILE A 492 -28.02 -28.16 -1.03
C ILE A 492 -28.39 -29.08 -2.19
N GLY A 493 -27.84 -30.29 -2.13
CA GLY A 493 -28.26 -31.40 -2.97
C GLY A 493 -29.66 -31.90 -2.59
N SER A 494 -30.30 -32.66 -3.49
CA SER A 494 -31.63 -33.23 -3.25
C SER A 494 -31.67 -34.27 -2.11
N MET A 495 -30.52 -34.87 -1.77
CA MET A 495 -30.37 -35.81 -0.65
C MET A 495 -28.91 -35.75 -0.16
N PRO A 496 -28.65 -35.48 1.13
CA PRO A 496 -27.29 -35.47 1.64
C PRO A 496 -26.75 -36.89 1.79
N SER A 497 -25.48 -37.08 1.47
CA SER A 497 -24.69 -38.20 1.98
C SER A 497 -24.28 -37.93 3.44
N SER A 498 -23.78 -38.94 4.14
CA SER A 498 -23.21 -38.71 5.49
C SER A 498 -22.01 -37.76 5.46
N ALA A 499 -21.28 -37.68 4.35
CA ALA A 499 -20.21 -36.70 4.19
C ALA A 499 -20.77 -35.28 4.07
N ASP A 500 -21.89 -35.09 3.35
CA ASP A 500 -22.55 -33.80 3.20
C ASP A 500 -23.16 -33.32 4.53
N GLU A 501 -23.74 -34.23 5.33
CA GLU A 501 -24.23 -33.93 6.68
C GLU A 501 -23.09 -33.42 7.59
N ILE A 502 -21.94 -34.09 7.59
CA ILE A 502 -20.79 -33.69 8.41
C ILE A 502 -20.19 -32.37 7.93
N ASP A 503 -20.04 -32.19 6.61
CA ASP A 503 -19.53 -30.95 6.01
C ASP A 503 -20.44 -29.76 6.35
N MET A 504 -21.76 -29.92 6.16
CA MET A 504 -22.74 -28.90 6.54
C MET A 504 -22.66 -28.59 8.04
N ARG A 505 -22.60 -29.61 8.90
CA ARG A 505 -22.46 -29.37 10.35
C ARG A 505 -21.19 -28.61 10.70
N ASN A 506 -20.05 -28.93 10.09
CA ASN A 506 -18.81 -28.21 10.34
C ASN A 506 -18.93 -26.74 9.92
N LYS A 507 -19.53 -26.45 8.75
CA LYS A 507 -19.80 -25.08 8.29
C LYS A 507 -20.74 -24.34 9.23
N LEU A 508 -21.83 -24.96 9.66
CA LEU A 508 -22.76 -24.33 10.59
C LEU A 508 -22.11 -24.08 11.97
N LYS A 509 -21.22 -24.96 12.43
CA LYS A 509 -20.42 -24.69 13.64
C LYS A 509 -19.46 -23.54 13.45
N HIS A 510 -18.82 -23.42 12.29
CA HIS A 510 -17.98 -22.28 11.96
C HIS A 510 -18.76 -20.97 12.07
N GLU A 511 -19.90 -20.91 11.38
CA GLU A 511 -20.78 -19.74 11.38
C GLU A 511 -21.26 -19.41 12.80
N ILE A 512 -21.66 -20.41 13.59
CA ILE A 512 -22.04 -20.20 15.01
C ILE A 512 -20.85 -19.75 15.87
N GLY A 513 -19.61 -20.04 15.48
CA GLY A 513 -18.43 -19.41 16.06
C GLY A 513 -18.48 -17.89 15.86
N HIS A 514 -18.70 -17.44 14.62
CA HIS A 514 -18.88 -16.01 14.35
C HIS A 514 -20.06 -15.41 15.11
N VAL A 515 -21.19 -16.12 15.28
CA VAL A 515 -22.32 -15.67 16.13
C VAL A 515 -21.88 -15.34 17.56
N GLN A 516 -20.82 -15.99 18.06
CA GLN A 516 -20.24 -15.75 19.38
C GLN A 516 -19.10 -14.71 19.35
N MET A 517 -19.02 -13.92 18.28
CA MET A 517 -18.06 -12.82 18.10
C MET A 517 -16.59 -13.25 18.10
N ILE A 518 -16.30 -14.46 17.61
CA ILE A 518 -14.94 -14.87 17.26
C ILE A 518 -14.73 -14.80 15.75
N ASN A 519 -13.61 -14.23 15.33
CA ASN A 519 -13.19 -14.08 13.93
C ASN A 519 -12.30 -15.25 13.50
N HIS A 520 -12.01 -15.32 12.20
CA HIS A 520 -11.04 -16.28 11.69
C HIS A 520 -9.70 -16.16 12.41
N SER A 521 -9.15 -17.31 12.81
CA SER A 521 -7.78 -17.44 13.29
C SER A 521 -7.03 -18.52 12.53
N VAL A 522 -5.71 -18.50 12.62
CA VAL A 522 -4.83 -19.54 12.10
C VAL A 522 -4.04 -20.05 13.29
N ASP A 523 -4.04 -21.34 13.55
CA ASP A 523 -3.16 -21.95 14.56
C ASP A 523 -2.02 -22.67 13.84
N LEU A 524 -0.77 -22.27 14.13
CA LEU A 524 0.44 -22.80 13.49
C LEU A 524 0.69 -24.25 13.91
N ASP A 525 0.34 -24.61 15.14
CA ASP A 525 0.56 -25.95 15.68
C ASP A 525 -0.45 -26.96 15.12
N ALA A 526 -1.56 -26.46 14.59
CA ALA A 526 -2.64 -27.32 14.16
C ALA A 526 -2.34 -28.09 12.86
N GLY A 527 -1.41 -27.67 12.00
CA GLY A 527 -0.76 -28.43 10.89
C GLY A 527 -1.62 -29.12 9.81
N SER A 528 -2.89 -29.47 10.09
CA SER A 528 -3.90 -30.09 9.24
C SER A 528 -5.22 -30.26 10.01
N VAL A 529 -6.34 -30.38 9.29
CA VAL A 529 -7.61 -30.90 9.84
C VAL A 529 -7.33 -32.29 10.45
N PRO A 530 -7.77 -32.60 11.68
CA PRO A 530 -8.84 -31.94 12.45
C PRO A 530 -8.36 -31.09 13.64
N PHE A 531 -7.09 -30.69 13.70
CA PHE A 531 -6.55 -29.98 14.87
C PHE A 531 -6.79 -28.47 14.84
N GLN A 532 -7.16 -27.92 13.69
CA GLN A 532 -7.48 -26.50 13.53
C GLN A 532 -8.68 -26.07 14.40
N PRO A 533 -8.70 -24.80 14.86
CA PRO A 533 -9.88 -24.17 15.45
C PRO A 533 -11.10 -24.28 14.52
N ILE A 534 -12.31 -24.38 15.08
CA ILE A 534 -13.54 -24.45 14.27
C ILE A 534 -13.80 -23.15 13.51
N VAL A 535 -13.18 -22.03 13.89
CA VAL A 535 -13.23 -20.77 13.13
C VAL A 535 -12.06 -20.60 12.16
N TYR A 536 -11.32 -21.64 11.81
CA TYR A 536 -10.30 -21.55 10.77
C TYR A 536 -10.92 -21.26 9.39
N TRP A 537 -10.32 -20.36 8.60
CA TRP A 537 -10.93 -19.83 7.35
C TRP A 537 -11.41 -20.88 6.32
N SER A 538 -10.77 -22.05 6.25
CA SER A 538 -11.12 -23.09 5.28
C SER A 538 -11.53 -24.39 5.95
N HIS A 539 -12.78 -24.74 5.72
CA HIS A 539 -13.40 -25.95 6.22
C HIS A 539 -13.33 -27.00 5.12
N THR A 540 -12.13 -27.52 4.85
CA THR A 540 -12.00 -28.62 3.90
C THR A 540 -12.41 -29.91 4.60
N ALA A 541 -13.68 -30.29 4.46
CA ALA A 541 -13.98 -31.70 4.31
C ALA A 541 -13.07 -32.23 3.18
N THR A 542 -12.04 -33.00 3.54
CA THR A 542 -11.19 -33.63 2.52
C THR A 542 -12.07 -34.43 1.56
N ALA A 543 -11.62 -34.62 0.33
CA ALA A 543 -12.33 -35.37 -0.72
C ALA A 543 -12.70 -36.83 -0.35
N GLN A 544 -12.36 -37.30 0.86
CA GLN A 544 -12.60 -38.64 1.41
C GLN A 544 -13.79 -38.70 2.39
N GLY A 545 -14.59 -37.63 2.49
CA GLY A 545 -15.72 -37.55 3.41
C GLY A 545 -15.34 -36.81 4.68
N GLY A 546 -16.06 -35.73 4.98
CA GLY A 546 -15.72 -34.77 6.02
C GLY A 546 -15.33 -35.44 7.33
N GLN A 547 -14.13 -35.11 7.83
CA GLN A 547 -13.82 -35.39 9.22
C GLN A 547 -14.64 -34.45 10.08
N PHE A 548 -15.24 -34.98 11.13
CA PHE A 548 -15.92 -34.17 12.12
C PHE A 548 -14.89 -33.27 12.82
N VAL A 549 -15.06 -31.95 12.75
CA VAL A 549 -14.18 -30.98 13.41
C VAL A 549 -14.82 -30.58 14.73
N SER A 550 -14.17 -30.89 15.85
CA SER A 550 -14.66 -30.52 17.18
C SER A 550 -14.36 -29.05 17.49
N ILE A 551 -15.23 -28.37 18.24
CA ILE A 551 -14.91 -27.09 18.89
C ILE A 551 -13.72 -27.30 19.83
N LYS A 552 -12.69 -26.48 19.70
CA LYS A 552 -11.44 -26.57 20.47
C LYS A 552 -11.51 -25.69 21.73
N PRO A 553 -10.62 -25.93 22.72
CA PRO A 553 -10.53 -25.07 23.89
C PRO A 553 -10.28 -23.59 23.55
N VAL A 554 -9.50 -23.28 22.50
CA VAL A 554 -9.25 -21.89 22.06
C VAL A 554 -10.49 -21.23 21.46
N ASP A 555 -11.35 -22.00 20.79
CA ASP A 555 -12.64 -21.52 20.29
C ASP A 555 -13.59 -21.19 21.47
N GLU A 556 -13.62 -22.07 22.48
CA GLU A 556 -14.40 -21.91 23.70
C GLU A 556 -13.93 -20.71 24.53
N GLU A 557 -12.60 -20.54 24.69
CA GLU A 557 -12.00 -19.41 25.38
C GLU A 557 -12.37 -18.08 24.71
N GLY A 558 -12.17 -17.96 23.39
CA GLY A 558 -12.50 -16.76 22.64
C GLY A 558 -14.00 -16.43 22.69
N ALA A 559 -14.86 -17.42 22.50
CA ALA A 559 -16.31 -17.24 22.53
C ALA A 559 -16.81 -16.78 23.91
N ASN A 560 -16.25 -17.30 25.01
CA ASN A 560 -16.65 -16.92 26.37
C ASN A 560 -16.31 -15.46 26.74
N LEU A 561 -15.41 -14.80 26.01
CA LEU A 561 -15.13 -13.37 26.21
C LEU A 561 -16.32 -12.47 25.83
N ILE A 562 -17.32 -13.01 25.13
CA ILE A 562 -18.51 -12.25 24.77
C ILE A 562 -19.35 -11.89 25.99
N TYR A 563 -19.34 -12.67 27.07
CA TYR A 563 -20.08 -12.33 28.29
C TYR A 563 -19.56 -11.05 28.92
N GLN A 564 -18.25 -11.00 29.15
CA GLN A 564 -17.60 -9.81 29.69
C GLN A 564 -17.81 -8.63 28.75
N THR A 565 -17.52 -8.79 27.46
CA THR A 565 -17.66 -7.74 26.45
C THR A 565 -19.09 -7.21 26.36
N SER A 566 -20.08 -8.09 26.40
CA SER A 566 -21.50 -7.72 26.39
C SER A 566 -21.90 -6.99 27.67
N SER A 567 -21.43 -7.44 28.84
CA SER A 567 -21.70 -6.75 30.11
C SER A 567 -21.08 -5.35 30.17
N ASP A 568 -19.93 -5.15 29.53
CA ASP A 568 -19.24 -3.86 29.47
C ASP A 568 -19.95 -2.90 28.51
N ILE A 569 -20.54 -3.40 27.41
CA ILE A 569 -21.12 -2.57 26.34
C ILE A 569 -22.63 -2.39 26.52
N VAL A 570 -23.36 -3.50 26.71
CA VAL A 570 -24.83 -3.55 26.77
C VAL A 570 -25.27 -3.16 28.17
N ASN A 571 -25.66 -1.90 28.31
CA ASN A 571 -26.25 -1.37 29.54
C ASN A 571 -27.70 -0.91 29.29
N THR A 572 -28.40 -0.44 30.33
CA THR A 572 -29.80 -0.01 30.22
C THR A 572 -30.04 1.10 29.18
N ASN A 573 -29.02 1.87 28.83
CA ASN A 573 -29.11 2.92 27.81
C ASN A 573 -28.94 2.38 26.37
N CYS A 574 -28.49 1.14 26.21
CA CYS A 574 -28.32 0.45 24.93
C CYS A 574 -29.53 -0.39 24.51
N GLY A 575 -30.65 -0.31 25.22
CA GLY A 575 -31.91 -0.93 24.80
C GLY A 575 -32.01 -2.45 24.97
N GLY A 576 -31.16 -3.07 25.77
CA GLY A 576 -31.20 -4.52 26.01
C GLY A 576 -30.54 -4.94 27.32
N THR A 577 -30.58 -6.24 27.61
CA THR A 577 -29.76 -6.87 28.65
C THR A 577 -28.60 -7.61 27.97
N PRO A 578 -27.39 -7.61 28.55
CA PRO A 578 -26.29 -8.41 28.00
C PRO A 578 -26.68 -9.89 27.92
N ILE A 579 -26.10 -10.60 26.96
CA ILE A 579 -26.16 -12.06 26.93
C ILE A 579 -25.53 -12.61 28.21
N GLU A 580 -26.15 -13.62 28.82
CA GLU A 580 -25.69 -14.26 30.05
C GLU A 580 -25.70 -15.79 29.89
N PRO A 581 -24.85 -16.52 30.62
CA PRO A 581 -24.87 -17.99 30.61
C PRO A 581 -26.24 -18.53 31.00
N SER A 582 -26.69 -19.58 30.32
CA SER A 582 -28.03 -20.13 30.52
C SER A 582 -28.11 -21.61 30.14
N ASP A 583 -28.81 -22.38 30.99
CA ASP A 583 -29.16 -23.78 30.71
C ASP A 583 -30.19 -23.91 29.57
N ASN A 584 -30.78 -22.81 29.09
CA ASN A 584 -31.85 -22.77 28.09
C ASN A 584 -31.33 -22.92 26.65
N CYS A 585 -30.24 -23.63 26.43
CA CYS A 585 -29.76 -23.88 25.08
C CYS A 585 -30.63 -24.92 24.34
N ASN A 586 -30.81 -24.71 23.03
CA ASN A 586 -31.48 -25.62 22.11
C ASN A 586 -32.95 -25.84 22.49
N LEU A 587 -33.53 -24.88 23.22
CA LEU A 587 -34.96 -24.78 23.44
C LEU A 587 -35.60 -24.09 22.24
N ILE A 588 -36.89 -24.38 22.02
CA ILE A 588 -37.71 -23.66 21.06
C ILE A 588 -38.00 -22.28 21.66
N CYS A 589 -37.85 -21.22 20.87
CA CYS A 589 -37.88 -19.85 21.36
C CYS A 589 -39.16 -19.41 22.09
N GLU A 590 -40.29 -20.10 21.89
CA GLU A 590 -41.61 -19.60 22.27
C GLU A 590 -42.24 -20.27 23.50
N ASP A 591 -41.65 -21.33 24.08
CA ASP A 591 -42.07 -21.81 25.42
C ASP A 591 -41.03 -22.75 26.06
N PRO A 592 -40.27 -22.32 27.08
CA PRO A 592 -39.36 -23.19 27.82
C PRO A 592 -40.10 -24.33 28.57
N ASN A 593 -41.43 -24.25 28.72
CA ASN A 593 -42.25 -25.32 29.30
C ASN A 593 -42.84 -26.27 28.26
N ASN A 594 -42.80 -25.93 26.96
CA ASN A 594 -43.23 -26.82 25.88
C ASN A 594 -42.07 -27.72 25.46
N THR A 595 -41.51 -28.43 26.45
CA THR A 595 -40.42 -29.42 26.29
C THR A 595 -40.86 -30.71 25.60
N THR A 596 -42.06 -30.75 25.02
CA THR A 596 -42.29 -31.63 23.88
C THR A 596 -41.47 -31.12 22.70
N ILE A 597 -40.14 -31.24 22.81
CA ILE A 597 -39.34 -31.74 21.69
C ILE A 597 -40.20 -32.86 21.15
N TYR A 598 -40.74 -32.70 19.95
CA TYR A 598 -41.42 -33.78 19.28
C TYR A 598 -40.36 -34.86 19.12
N GLN A 599 -40.25 -35.73 20.14
CA GLN A 599 -40.11 -37.14 19.89
C GLN A 599 -41.35 -37.46 19.08
N HIS A 600 -41.31 -37.13 17.79
CA HIS A 600 -42.09 -37.82 16.79
C HIS A 600 -41.88 -39.25 17.15
N GLU A 601 -42.95 -39.84 17.68
CA GLU A 601 -42.95 -41.19 18.19
C GLU A 601 -42.46 -42.05 17.03
N SER A 602 -41.15 -42.28 16.98
CA SER A 602 -40.53 -43.01 15.89
C SER A 602 -41.17 -44.39 15.80
N SER A 603 -41.75 -44.87 16.91
CA SER A 603 -42.64 -46.01 17.06
C SER A 603 -43.82 -46.06 16.07
N LYS A 604 -44.25 -44.96 15.44
CA LYS A 604 -45.37 -44.97 14.48
C LYS A 604 -44.98 -45.35 13.06
N ILE A 605 -43.69 -45.32 12.70
CA ILE A 605 -43.23 -45.76 11.37
C ILE A 605 -42.66 -47.17 11.46
N GLU A 606 -43.38 -48.13 10.87
CA GLU A 606 -42.93 -49.51 10.66
C GLU A 606 -42.44 -49.67 9.22
N ILE A 607 -41.35 -50.42 9.02
CA ILE A 607 -40.88 -50.78 7.68
C ILE A 607 -41.45 -52.14 7.33
N TYR A 608 -42.19 -52.25 6.23
CA TYR A 608 -42.85 -53.49 5.83
C TYR A 608 -42.69 -53.80 4.32
N PRO A 609 -42.25 -55.02 3.96
CA PRO A 609 -41.68 -56.04 4.84
C PRO A 609 -40.30 -55.62 5.38
N ASN A 610 -39.89 -56.14 6.53
CA ASN A 610 -38.51 -56.05 7.02
C ASN A 610 -38.18 -57.39 7.70
N PRO A 611 -37.38 -58.27 7.08
CA PRO A 611 -36.48 -58.02 5.94
C PRO A 611 -37.17 -57.80 4.58
N ILE A 612 -36.51 -57.05 3.70
CA ILE A 612 -36.93 -56.70 2.34
C ILE A 612 -36.24 -57.64 1.33
N SER A 613 -36.99 -58.24 0.39
CA SER A 613 -36.45 -59.14 -0.65
C SER A 613 -36.30 -58.50 -2.05
N GLY A 614 -36.64 -57.21 -2.19
CA GLY A 614 -36.61 -56.44 -3.44
C GLY A 614 -36.11 -55.00 -3.27
N THR A 615 -36.42 -54.12 -4.23
CA THR A 615 -36.03 -52.70 -4.18
C THR A 615 -37.04 -51.79 -3.50
N ARG A 616 -38.26 -52.29 -3.21
CA ARG A 616 -39.34 -51.47 -2.64
C ARG A 616 -39.38 -51.55 -1.14
N LEU A 617 -39.42 -50.38 -0.51
CA LEU A 617 -39.58 -50.17 0.91
C LEU A 617 -40.92 -49.47 1.15
N ASN A 618 -41.88 -50.17 1.76
CA ASN A 618 -43.12 -49.53 2.19
C ASN A 618 -42.99 -49.15 3.66
N LEU A 619 -43.43 -47.94 3.95
CA LEU A 619 -43.57 -47.44 5.30
C LEU A 619 -45.03 -47.62 5.70
N LYS A 620 -45.24 -48.27 6.83
CA LYS A 620 -46.53 -48.32 7.48
C LYS A 620 -46.50 -47.28 8.59
N VAL A 621 -47.13 -46.14 8.33
CA VAL A 621 -47.26 -45.05 9.28
C VAL A 621 -48.58 -45.24 10.02
N ASN A 622 -48.52 -45.60 11.29
CA ASN A 622 -49.70 -45.84 12.12
C ASN A 622 -50.32 -44.49 12.54
N GLY A 623 -51.33 -44.04 11.81
CA GLY A 623 -52.17 -42.90 12.20
C GLY A 623 -51.69 -41.51 11.75
N ALA A 624 -50.69 -41.44 10.86
CA ALA A 624 -50.26 -40.21 10.20
C ALA A 624 -49.85 -40.52 8.75
N GLU A 625 -49.86 -39.52 7.88
CA GLU A 625 -49.21 -39.62 6.56
C GLU A 625 -47.80 -39.05 6.69
N LEU A 626 -46.84 -39.59 5.94
CA LEU A 626 -45.57 -38.88 5.75
C LEU A 626 -45.86 -37.56 5.05
N GLU A 627 -45.26 -36.48 5.55
CA GLU A 627 -45.33 -35.17 4.93
C GLU A 627 -45.01 -35.23 3.44
N ARG A 628 -45.63 -34.36 2.65
CA ARG A 628 -45.54 -34.39 1.18
C ARG A 628 -44.11 -34.23 0.67
N ASP A 629 -43.26 -33.60 1.46
CA ASP A 629 -41.89 -33.27 1.11
C ASP A 629 -40.86 -34.07 1.93
N ALA A 630 -41.32 -35.11 2.65
CA ALA A 630 -40.44 -36.02 3.36
C ALA A 630 -39.41 -36.66 2.42
N GLN A 631 -38.15 -36.47 2.75
CA GLN A 631 -36.98 -37.03 2.08
C GLN A 631 -36.52 -38.29 2.82
N ALA A 632 -35.82 -39.19 2.16
CA ALA A 632 -35.25 -40.34 2.84
C ALA A 632 -33.94 -40.80 2.20
N SER A 633 -32.98 -41.18 3.04
CA SER A 633 -31.71 -41.81 2.63
C SER A 633 -31.64 -43.20 3.24
N ILE A 634 -31.07 -44.16 2.51
CA ILE A 634 -30.74 -45.47 3.07
C ILE A 634 -29.24 -45.69 2.91
N SER A 635 -28.56 -46.04 3.99
CA SER A 635 -27.13 -46.35 3.98
C SER A 635 -26.84 -47.71 4.58
N ASN A 636 -25.78 -48.37 4.13
CA ASN A 636 -25.30 -49.58 4.80
C ASN A 636 -24.52 -49.23 6.08
N ILE A 637 -24.13 -50.24 6.85
CA ILE A 637 -23.31 -50.03 8.07
C ILE A 637 -21.92 -49.44 7.83
N ALA A 638 -21.46 -49.40 6.57
CA ALA A 638 -20.21 -48.76 6.17
C ALA A 638 -20.41 -47.30 5.72
N GLY A 639 -21.64 -46.77 5.75
CA GLY A 639 -21.98 -45.41 5.34
C GLY A 639 -22.22 -45.21 3.84
N GLU A 640 -22.17 -46.27 3.02
CA GLU A 640 -22.50 -46.17 1.59
C GLU A 640 -23.99 -45.88 1.43
N VAL A 641 -24.32 -44.75 0.80
CA VAL A 641 -25.70 -44.28 0.59
C VAL A 641 -26.25 -44.82 -0.72
N PHE A 642 -27.45 -45.41 -0.67
CA PHE A 642 -28.15 -45.89 -1.84
C PHE A 642 -29.26 -44.91 -2.21
N PRO A 643 -29.33 -44.46 -3.48
CA PRO A 643 -30.37 -43.56 -3.91
C PRO A 643 -31.73 -44.26 -3.82
N ILE A 644 -32.66 -43.60 -3.12
CA ILE A 644 -34.07 -44.00 -3.05
C ILE A 644 -34.92 -42.84 -3.54
N TYR A 645 -35.96 -43.15 -4.30
CA TYR A 645 -36.95 -42.16 -4.72
C TYR A 645 -38.31 -42.49 -4.15
N ARG A 646 -39.08 -41.45 -3.89
CA ARG A 646 -40.45 -41.58 -3.40
C ARG A 646 -41.36 -42.00 -4.55
N ARG A 647 -42.04 -43.15 -4.41
CA ARG A 647 -42.99 -43.68 -5.41
C ARG A 647 -44.46 -43.50 -4.99
N GLY A 648 -44.70 -42.96 -3.80
CA GLY A 648 -46.01 -42.69 -3.24
C GLY A 648 -45.90 -42.06 -1.85
N ILE A 649 -47.04 -41.80 -1.19
CA ILE A 649 -47.07 -41.12 0.11
C ILE A 649 -46.20 -41.87 1.13
N ASN A 650 -46.27 -43.21 1.16
CA ASN A 650 -45.55 -44.05 2.12
C ASN A 650 -44.69 -45.14 1.46
N THR A 651 -44.19 -44.91 0.24
CA THR A 651 -43.36 -45.90 -0.47
C THR A 651 -42.11 -45.26 -1.03
N PHE A 652 -40.97 -45.82 -0.65
CA PHE A 652 -39.66 -45.52 -1.24
C PHE A 652 -39.21 -46.71 -2.10
N GLU A 653 -38.53 -46.43 -3.21
CA GLU A 653 -37.96 -47.46 -4.08
C GLU A 653 -36.47 -47.18 -4.29
N MET A 654 -35.65 -48.18 -4.01
CA MET A 654 -34.22 -48.16 -4.25
C MET A 654 -33.97 -48.24 -5.76
N VAL A 655 -33.14 -47.34 -6.29
CA VAL A 655 -32.79 -47.32 -7.72
C VAL A 655 -32.05 -48.59 -8.13
N THR A 656 -31.19 -49.10 -7.25
CA THR A 656 -30.43 -50.35 -7.43
C THR A 656 -30.82 -51.34 -6.35
N LYS A 657 -30.71 -52.65 -6.63
CA LYS A 657 -30.89 -53.69 -5.61
C LYS A 657 -29.61 -53.77 -4.79
N PRO A 658 -29.61 -53.35 -3.51
CA PRO A 658 -28.41 -53.43 -2.69
C PRO A 658 -28.15 -54.87 -2.27
N SER A 659 -26.92 -55.17 -1.88
CA SER A 659 -26.53 -56.52 -1.42
C SER A 659 -27.28 -56.88 -0.12
N PRO A 660 -27.52 -58.18 0.14
CA PRO A 660 -28.12 -58.60 1.42
C PRO A 660 -27.30 -58.09 2.61
N GLY A 661 -27.95 -57.49 3.60
CA GLY A 661 -27.25 -56.82 4.70
C GLY A 661 -28.11 -56.00 5.64
N LEU A 662 -27.43 -55.29 6.54
CA LEU A 662 -28.01 -54.35 7.49
C LEU A 662 -27.85 -52.92 6.99
N TYR A 663 -28.94 -52.16 7.05
CA TYR A 663 -29.04 -50.80 6.55
C TYR A 663 -29.72 -49.89 7.58
N VAL A 664 -29.45 -48.59 7.46
CA VAL A 664 -30.05 -47.50 8.22
C VAL A 664 -30.86 -46.66 7.24
N LEU A 665 -32.17 -46.62 7.43
CA LEU A 665 -33.06 -45.68 6.75
C LEU A 665 -33.20 -44.43 7.61
N LYS A 666 -32.82 -43.27 7.08
CA LYS A 666 -33.16 -41.97 7.65
C LYS A 666 -34.30 -41.38 6.84
N ILE A 667 -35.35 -40.89 7.49
CA ILE A 667 -36.45 -40.17 6.87
C ILE A 667 -36.42 -38.76 7.46
N TYR A 668 -36.20 -37.77 6.62
CA TYR A 668 -36.17 -36.36 6.98
C TYR A 668 -37.56 -35.77 6.73
N GLN A 669 -38.22 -35.38 7.81
CA GLN A 669 -39.47 -34.61 7.84
C GLN A 669 -39.15 -33.19 8.30
N TYR A 670 -40.05 -32.25 8.05
CA TYR A 670 -39.87 -30.82 8.30
C TYR A 670 -39.26 -30.50 9.68
N ASP A 671 -39.66 -31.25 10.70
CA ASP A 671 -39.28 -31.07 12.10
C ASP A 671 -38.51 -32.25 12.72
N ALA A 672 -38.25 -33.34 11.99
CA ALA A 672 -37.62 -34.54 12.56
C ALA A 672 -36.88 -35.43 11.55
N THR A 673 -35.83 -36.11 12.03
CA THR A 673 -35.26 -37.28 11.35
C THR A 673 -35.65 -38.56 12.05
N ILE A 674 -36.32 -39.45 11.32
CA ILE A 674 -36.69 -40.78 11.80
C ILE A 674 -35.66 -41.78 11.30
N VAL A 675 -34.95 -42.42 12.23
CA VAL A 675 -33.94 -43.44 11.93
C VAL A 675 -34.51 -44.83 12.15
N LYS A 676 -34.38 -45.72 11.16
CA LYS A 676 -34.91 -47.08 11.20
C LYS A 676 -33.91 -48.11 10.70
N LYS A 677 -33.89 -49.25 11.38
CA LYS A 677 -33.14 -50.42 10.98
C LYS A 677 -33.84 -51.15 9.82
N VAL A 678 -33.13 -51.37 8.72
CA VAL A 678 -33.61 -52.12 7.55
C VAL A 678 -32.72 -53.33 7.32
N ILE A 679 -33.32 -54.50 7.10
CA ILE A 679 -32.61 -55.73 6.73
C ILE A 679 -32.99 -56.06 5.29
N ILE A 680 -32.01 -56.28 4.42
CA ILE A 680 -32.23 -56.65 3.01
C ILE A 680 -31.75 -58.08 2.80
N GLN A 681 -32.55 -58.91 2.10
CA GLN A 681 -32.32 -60.34 1.84
C GLN A 681 -32.08 -60.66 0.37
#